data_AF-A0A8H5GWG8-F1
#
_entry.id   AF-A0A8H5GWG8-F1
#
_cell.length_a   1.000
_cell.length_b   1.000
_cell.length_c   1.000
_cell.angle_alpha   90.00
_cell.angle_beta   90.00
_cell.angle_gamma   90.00
#
_symmetry.space_group_name_H-M   'P 1'
#
loop_
_entity.id
_entity.type
_entity.pdbx_description
1 polymer ?
#
loop_
_entity_poly.entity_id
_entity_poly.type
_entity_poly.pdbx_seq_one_letter_code
_entity_poly.pdbx_strand_id
1 'polypeptide(L)'
;MQDLPLDIQEFLDQYPEARDDHTQSKNVEFYSNRLRCRPDNLLIEEIHKLWLGEYDKLEYKHGYIQWLFPIREYGMNYESQPLQLHELEALRQDPDAINRLIDSYKLMLDFYGMRLVSVETGQVDRALPPRNYAPRYKNLLRSSHNNLRISRILKCLSEFGLERLNAGFLLHVLNEQSEWKELNSPVIRGSMDRWWGNCLRNAQERAWIQSTIAKVRAGDDFVFTRETYERVLGRRLETGRLDGDGDEGSGAVETYVSKIIAEPSAMKVLLLDTHTTPIVSLASTQSTLLSHQVYLTDRIDNKKRDRMPHMKCVCFLQSSEDSLQALQVELREPNASNRKFPSTTDFSNILTKSIIERLAEADGYEVVREVQEYFADYAPLLPSLFSLNHMPSSSRPLYGTSPNTWNTDALERAVQGITAVLLSLKKKPVIRYEKMSGMAKKLATEVQHRIHSESALFDFRLTQVPPLLLILDRRNDPVTPLLSQWTYQAMVHELIGIQNGRVDLNLVPDIRPELSEITLTTSTDPFFQAHHLETFGDLGTSLKNYVQSYQSRSLAHSPSSINSITDMKRFVEEYPEFRKLGGNVSKHVALVGELSRLVSKHKLLEIGEVEQGLATSSGADYKDILNVVKDNATSPTHKLRLVILYALRYQKTQATNIANLINFLLENGVSREDARVSILL
;
A
#
# COMPACT_ATOMS: atom_id res chain seq x y z
N MET A 1 -10.21 19.96 14.05
CA MET A 1 -11.32 19.27 13.38
C MET A 1 -12.45 20.27 13.26
N GLN A 2 -12.92 20.57 12.04
CA GLN A 2 -14.19 21.28 11.89
C GLN A 2 -15.30 20.28 12.20
N ASP A 3 -16.27 20.68 13.01
CA ASP A 3 -17.44 19.86 13.29
C ASP A 3 -18.18 19.56 11.98
N LEU A 4 -18.36 18.27 11.69
CA LEU A 4 -19.16 17.81 10.56
C LEU A 4 -20.63 18.19 10.77
N PRO A 5 -21.39 18.53 9.71
CA PRO A 5 -22.84 18.68 9.84
C PRO A 5 -23.47 17.40 10.40
N LEU A 6 -24.45 17.55 11.31
CA LEU A 6 -25.13 16.42 11.97
C LEU A 6 -25.65 15.38 10.96
N ASP A 7 -26.27 15.86 9.89
CA ASP A 7 -26.80 15.04 8.79
C ASP A 7 -25.72 14.19 8.07
N ILE A 8 -24.49 14.68 7.99
CA ILE A 8 -23.36 13.90 7.47
C ILE A 8 -22.89 12.89 8.51
N GLN A 9 -22.85 13.28 9.78
CA GLN A 9 -22.47 12.40 10.88
C GLN A 9 -23.42 11.21 11.00
N GLU A 10 -24.74 11.44 10.98
CA GLU A 10 -25.76 10.38 11.00
C GLU A 10 -25.61 9.41 9.83
N PHE A 11 -25.36 9.92 8.62
CA PHE A 11 -25.06 9.09 7.46
C PHE A 11 -23.83 8.21 7.68
N LEU A 12 -22.72 8.79 8.16
CA LEU A 12 -21.47 8.07 8.42
C LEU A 12 -21.65 7.01 9.51
N ASP A 13 -22.45 7.30 10.53
CA ASP A 13 -22.76 6.41 11.66
C ASP A 13 -23.86 5.37 11.33
N GLN A 14 -24.27 5.28 10.06
CA GLN A 14 -25.27 4.32 9.56
C GLN A 14 -26.67 4.48 10.14
N TYR A 15 -27.03 5.70 10.54
CA TYR A 15 -28.33 6.06 11.11
C TYR A 15 -28.68 5.19 12.34
N PRO A 16 -27.96 5.33 13.47
CA PRO A 16 -28.10 4.45 14.62
C PRO A 16 -29.53 4.41 15.21
N GLU A 17 -30.30 5.49 15.05
CA GLU A 17 -31.68 5.61 15.53
C GLU A 17 -32.72 5.06 14.54
N ALA A 18 -32.34 4.78 13.29
CA ALA A 18 -33.27 4.32 12.26
C ALA A 18 -33.52 2.82 12.39
N ARG A 19 -34.75 2.45 12.76
CA ARG A 19 -35.23 1.07 12.82
C ARG A 19 -35.71 0.58 11.45
N ASP A 20 -35.60 -0.73 11.23
CA ASP A 20 -36.10 -1.38 10.02
C ASP A 20 -37.55 -1.83 10.22
N ASP A 21 -38.46 -1.32 9.38
CA ASP A 21 -39.88 -1.68 9.40
C ASP A 21 -40.23 -2.56 8.18
N HIS A 22 -40.31 -3.87 8.40
CA HIS A 22 -40.60 -4.86 7.37
C HIS A 22 -42.00 -4.77 6.75
N THR A 23 -42.87 -3.89 7.23
CA THR A 23 -44.19 -3.65 6.61
C THR A 23 -44.11 -2.68 5.43
N GLN A 24 -42.98 -1.99 5.26
CA GLN A 24 -42.79 -0.92 4.29
C GLN A 24 -42.00 -1.39 3.06
N SER A 25 -42.60 -1.31 1.87
CA SER A 25 -42.03 -1.84 0.61
C SER A 25 -42.04 -0.86 -0.57
N LYS A 26 -42.34 0.42 -0.36
CA LYS A 26 -42.58 1.38 -1.45
C LYS A 26 -41.35 1.59 -2.35
N ASN A 27 -40.13 1.55 -1.80
CA ASN A 27 -38.92 1.72 -2.62
C ASN A 27 -38.74 0.50 -3.51
N VAL A 28 -38.91 -0.71 -2.96
CA VAL A 28 -38.84 -1.96 -3.75
C VAL A 28 -39.87 -1.96 -4.88
N GLU A 29 -41.12 -1.56 -4.59
CA GLU A 29 -42.17 -1.50 -5.61
C GLU A 29 -41.92 -0.44 -6.68
N PHE A 30 -41.36 0.71 -6.31
CA PHE A 30 -41.01 1.78 -7.25
C PHE A 30 -39.86 1.34 -8.17
N TYR A 31 -38.79 0.77 -7.61
CA TYR A 31 -37.65 0.27 -8.39
C TYR A 31 -37.98 -1.01 -9.17
N SER A 32 -39.01 -1.75 -8.78
CA SER A 32 -39.60 -2.83 -9.58
C SER A 32 -40.52 -2.32 -10.70
N ASN A 33 -40.63 -0.99 -10.87
CA ASN A 33 -41.48 -0.34 -11.87
C ASN A 33 -42.99 -0.65 -11.71
N ARG A 34 -43.44 -0.93 -10.48
CA ARG A 34 -44.85 -1.27 -10.15
C ARG A 34 -45.58 -0.14 -9.44
N LEU A 35 -44.86 0.65 -8.63
CA LEU A 35 -45.42 1.82 -7.94
C LEU A 35 -45.13 3.09 -8.72
N ARG A 36 -46.12 3.98 -8.81
CA ARG A 36 -45.96 5.32 -9.39
C ARG A 36 -45.53 6.30 -8.31
N CYS A 37 -44.49 7.08 -8.58
CA CYS A 37 -44.05 8.13 -7.66
C CYS A 37 -45.14 9.18 -7.49
N ARG A 38 -45.15 9.85 -6.33
CA ARG A 38 -46.04 10.97 -6.04
C ARG A 38 -45.23 12.23 -5.74
N PRO A 39 -45.68 13.42 -6.15
CA PRO A 39 -46.99 13.72 -6.75
C PRO A 39 -47.08 13.49 -8.27
N ASP A 40 -45.97 13.20 -8.95
CA ASP A 40 -45.88 13.21 -10.42
C ASP A 40 -46.62 12.07 -11.14
N ASN A 41 -47.00 11.03 -10.41
CA ASN A 41 -47.76 9.86 -10.88
C ASN A 41 -47.10 9.10 -12.05
N LEU A 42 -45.77 9.00 -12.03
CA LEU A 42 -44.97 8.30 -13.05
C LEU A 42 -44.22 7.11 -12.47
N LEU A 43 -44.04 6.08 -13.29
CA LEU A 43 -43.11 4.98 -13.03
C LEU A 43 -41.66 5.45 -13.25
N ILE A 44 -40.69 4.77 -12.65
CA ILE A 44 -39.27 5.15 -12.76
C ILE A 44 -38.78 5.16 -14.22
N GLU A 45 -39.17 4.17 -15.02
CA GLU A 45 -38.80 4.10 -16.45
C GLU A 45 -39.49 5.18 -17.28
N GLU A 46 -40.72 5.58 -16.91
CA GLU A 46 -41.43 6.70 -17.55
C GLU A 46 -40.69 8.02 -17.28
N ILE A 47 -40.15 8.22 -16.06
CA ILE A 47 -39.34 9.40 -15.73
C ILE A 47 -38.07 9.42 -16.59
N HIS A 48 -37.31 8.33 -16.63
CA HIS A 48 -36.08 8.26 -17.41
C HIS A 48 -36.31 8.57 -18.89
N LYS A 49 -37.39 8.03 -19.47
CA LYS A 49 -37.73 8.22 -20.88
C LYS A 49 -38.27 9.62 -21.18
N LEU A 50 -39.19 10.12 -20.36
CA LEU A 50 -39.93 11.35 -20.67
C LEU A 50 -39.21 12.62 -20.24
N TRP A 51 -38.30 12.55 -19.26
CA TRP A 51 -37.70 13.74 -18.66
C TRP A 51 -36.24 13.96 -19.08
N LEU A 52 -35.64 13.05 -19.84
CA LEU A 52 -34.30 13.23 -20.40
C LEU A 52 -34.28 14.45 -21.34
N GLY A 53 -33.48 15.45 -21.01
CA GLY A 53 -33.41 16.73 -21.74
C GLY A 53 -34.48 17.75 -21.36
N GLU A 54 -35.45 17.41 -20.52
CA GLU A 54 -36.52 18.30 -20.06
C GLU A 54 -36.09 19.08 -18.81
N TYR A 55 -35.10 19.95 -18.97
CA TYR A 55 -34.43 20.58 -17.83
C TYR A 55 -35.32 21.49 -17.00
N ASP A 56 -36.28 22.20 -17.60
CA ASP A 56 -37.22 23.04 -16.86
C ASP A 56 -38.06 22.18 -15.90
N LYS A 57 -38.51 21.01 -16.35
CA LYS A 57 -39.27 20.08 -15.49
C LYS A 57 -38.42 19.61 -14.30
N LEU A 58 -37.17 19.23 -14.53
CA LEU A 58 -36.25 18.78 -13.49
C LEU A 58 -35.86 19.91 -12.51
N GLU A 59 -35.84 21.15 -12.97
CA GLU A 59 -35.59 22.32 -12.11
C GLU A 59 -36.78 22.56 -11.18
N TYR A 60 -37.98 22.76 -11.74
CA TYR A 60 -39.18 23.18 -11.00
C TYR A 60 -39.84 22.08 -10.16
N LYS A 61 -39.72 20.81 -10.57
CA LYS A 61 -40.29 19.71 -9.79
C LYS A 61 -39.30 19.24 -8.74
N HIS A 62 -39.74 19.14 -7.48
CA HIS A 62 -38.86 18.74 -6.37
C HIS A 62 -39.19 17.34 -5.83
N GLY A 63 -40.41 16.83 -6.05
CA GLY A 63 -40.90 15.60 -5.42
C GLY A 63 -40.24 14.31 -5.90
N TYR A 64 -39.69 14.30 -7.11
CA TYR A 64 -39.14 13.09 -7.73
C TYR A 64 -37.80 12.64 -7.12
N ILE A 65 -36.99 13.57 -6.59
CA ILE A 65 -35.59 13.29 -6.23
C ILE A 65 -35.50 12.24 -5.11
N GLN A 66 -36.47 12.22 -4.21
CA GLN A 66 -36.50 11.29 -3.08
C GLN A 66 -36.90 9.88 -3.50
N TRP A 67 -37.63 9.75 -4.61
CA TRP A 67 -37.96 8.47 -5.22
C TRP A 67 -36.80 7.92 -6.04
N LEU A 68 -36.11 8.76 -6.82
CA LEU A 68 -34.97 8.35 -7.65
C LEU A 68 -33.71 8.05 -6.84
N PHE A 69 -33.58 8.65 -5.66
CA PHE A 69 -32.43 8.49 -4.75
C PHE A 69 -32.94 8.40 -3.30
N PRO A 70 -33.52 7.25 -2.91
CA PRO A 70 -33.98 7.04 -1.55
C PRO A 70 -32.78 6.87 -0.61
N ILE A 71 -32.89 7.48 0.58
CA ILE A 71 -31.93 7.35 1.67
C ILE A 71 -32.73 7.10 2.96
N ARG A 72 -32.06 6.74 4.04
CA ARG A 72 -32.72 6.40 5.32
C ARG A 72 -33.24 7.63 6.08
N GLU A 73 -33.16 8.81 5.47
CA GLU A 73 -33.66 10.09 5.99
C GLU A 73 -34.95 10.53 5.27
N TYR A 74 -35.84 11.18 6.02
CA TYR A 74 -36.95 11.93 5.44
C TYR A 74 -36.43 13.12 4.61
N GLY A 75 -37.13 13.44 3.53
CA GLY A 75 -36.93 14.69 2.78
C GLY A 75 -38.22 15.50 2.70
N MET A 76 -38.26 16.47 1.79
CA MET A 76 -39.37 17.43 1.67
C MET A 76 -40.67 16.82 1.13
N ASN A 77 -40.58 15.70 0.40
CA ASN A 77 -41.69 14.91 -0.10
C ASN A 77 -42.09 13.85 0.91
N TYR A 78 -43.16 14.12 1.67
CA TYR A 78 -43.72 13.21 2.67
C TYR A 78 -44.37 11.96 2.07
N GLU A 79 -44.66 11.95 0.76
CA GLU A 79 -45.23 10.79 0.08
C GLU A 79 -44.17 9.73 -0.26
N SER A 80 -42.89 10.14 -0.32
CA SER A 80 -41.75 9.24 -0.45
C SER A 80 -41.39 8.61 0.89
N GLN A 81 -41.03 7.33 0.85
CA GLN A 81 -40.67 6.55 2.03
C GLN A 81 -39.15 6.58 2.23
N PRO A 82 -38.65 6.81 3.46
CA PRO A 82 -37.24 6.55 3.77
C PRO A 82 -36.87 5.11 3.46
N LEU A 83 -35.63 4.91 2.98
CA LEU A 83 -35.12 3.59 2.61
C LEU A 83 -35.02 2.69 3.84
N GLN A 84 -35.60 1.50 3.76
CA GLN A 84 -35.49 0.47 4.79
C GLN A 84 -34.28 -0.46 4.53
N LEU A 85 -33.76 -1.14 5.55
CA LEU A 85 -32.57 -1.99 5.40
C LEU A 85 -32.88 -3.23 4.56
N HIS A 86 -33.99 -3.90 4.84
CA HIS A 86 -34.43 -5.04 4.04
C HIS A 86 -34.72 -4.66 2.58
N GLU A 87 -35.24 -3.45 2.31
CA GLU A 87 -35.40 -2.93 0.94
C GLU A 87 -34.04 -2.72 0.26
N LEU A 88 -33.08 -2.11 0.97
CA LEU A 88 -31.72 -1.90 0.45
C LEU A 88 -31.04 -3.23 0.12
N GLU A 89 -31.13 -4.23 0.99
CA GLU A 89 -30.59 -5.57 0.76
C GLU A 89 -31.20 -6.23 -0.48
N ALA A 90 -32.53 -6.15 -0.64
CA ALA A 90 -33.22 -6.68 -1.81
C ALA A 90 -32.82 -5.95 -3.11
N LEU A 91 -32.78 -4.61 -3.08
CA LEU A 91 -32.45 -3.80 -4.26
C LEU A 91 -30.99 -3.92 -4.69
N ARG A 92 -30.06 -4.14 -3.75
CA ARG A 92 -28.64 -4.38 -4.08
C ARG A 92 -28.41 -5.71 -4.79
N GLN A 93 -29.31 -6.68 -4.60
CA GLN A 93 -29.25 -7.98 -5.25
C GLN A 93 -29.97 -8.01 -6.61
N ASP A 94 -30.79 -7.01 -6.92
CA ASP A 94 -31.53 -6.89 -8.19
C ASP A 94 -30.74 -6.04 -9.23
N PRO A 95 -30.21 -6.67 -10.31
CA PRO A 95 -29.48 -5.95 -11.35
C PRO A 95 -30.32 -4.89 -12.07
N ASP A 96 -31.63 -5.11 -12.22
CA ASP A 96 -32.51 -4.15 -12.90
C ASP A 96 -32.74 -2.91 -12.04
N ALA A 97 -32.87 -3.07 -10.72
CA ALA A 97 -32.93 -1.97 -9.78
C ALA A 97 -31.64 -1.12 -9.80
N ILE A 98 -30.47 -1.78 -9.83
CA ILE A 98 -29.18 -1.09 -9.95
C ILE A 98 -29.06 -0.34 -11.28
N ASN A 99 -29.49 -0.94 -12.39
CA ASN A 99 -29.49 -0.28 -13.69
C ASN A 99 -30.41 0.96 -13.68
N ARG A 100 -31.61 0.86 -13.11
CA ARG A 100 -32.52 2.01 -12.96
C ARG A 100 -31.94 3.11 -12.07
N LEU A 101 -31.22 2.76 -11.00
CA LEU A 101 -30.50 3.75 -10.17
C LEU A 101 -29.40 4.46 -10.97
N ILE A 102 -28.64 3.71 -11.78
CA ILE A 102 -27.60 4.27 -12.66
C ILE A 102 -28.23 5.16 -13.73
N ASP A 103 -29.37 4.81 -14.29
CA ASP A 103 -30.07 5.64 -15.28
C ASP A 103 -30.66 6.91 -14.66
N SER A 104 -31.16 6.85 -13.41
CA SER A 104 -31.47 8.05 -12.62
C SER A 104 -30.26 8.94 -12.45
N TYR A 105 -29.08 8.36 -12.18
CA TYR A 105 -27.83 9.11 -12.02
C TYR A 105 -27.39 9.77 -13.33
N LYS A 106 -27.46 9.06 -14.46
CA LYS A 106 -27.21 9.62 -15.80
C LYS A 106 -28.15 10.78 -16.12
N LEU A 107 -29.44 10.65 -15.81
CA LEU A 107 -30.44 11.71 -15.99
C LEU A 107 -30.06 12.98 -15.21
N MET A 108 -29.65 12.82 -13.95
CA MET A 108 -29.24 13.96 -13.12
C MET A 108 -27.90 14.57 -13.55
N LEU A 109 -26.92 13.75 -13.96
CA LEU A 109 -25.68 14.26 -14.54
C LEU A 109 -25.96 15.10 -15.78
N ASP A 110 -26.82 14.62 -16.69
CA ASP A 110 -27.21 15.35 -17.91
C ASP A 110 -27.84 16.71 -17.56
N PHE A 111 -28.74 16.72 -16.58
CA PHE A 111 -29.32 17.94 -16.02
C PHE A 111 -28.28 18.89 -15.42
N TYR A 112 -27.17 18.39 -14.87
CA TYR A 112 -26.07 19.22 -14.38
C TYR A 112 -25.04 19.60 -15.47
N GLY A 113 -25.23 19.18 -16.72
CA GLY A 113 -24.30 19.45 -17.82
C GLY A 113 -23.13 18.48 -17.91
N MET A 114 -23.29 17.29 -17.35
CA MET A 114 -22.27 16.24 -17.28
C MET A 114 -22.80 14.97 -17.94
N ARG A 115 -21.90 14.04 -18.29
CA ARG A 115 -22.24 12.71 -18.78
C ARG A 115 -21.37 11.66 -18.08
N LEU A 116 -21.97 10.52 -17.78
CA LEU A 116 -21.23 9.35 -17.31
C LEU A 116 -20.57 8.66 -18.51
N VAL A 117 -19.26 8.56 -18.51
CA VAL A 117 -18.46 7.93 -19.57
C VAL A 117 -18.24 6.45 -19.29
N SER A 118 -17.92 6.08 -18.04
CA SER A 118 -17.76 4.69 -17.62
C SER A 118 -18.45 4.45 -16.28
N VAL A 119 -19.27 3.40 -16.25
CA VAL A 119 -19.95 2.93 -15.03
C VAL A 119 -18.96 2.17 -14.14
N GLU A 120 -17.94 1.54 -14.74
CA GLU A 120 -16.91 0.77 -14.05
C GLU A 120 -15.96 1.67 -13.26
N THR A 121 -15.45 2.74 -13.87
CA THR A 121 -14.53 3.68 -13.20
C THR A 121 -15.25 4.82 -12.49
N GLY A 122 -16.49 5.12 -12.91
CA GLY A 122 -17.21 6.32 -12.50
C GLY A 122 -16.79 7.58 -13.24
N GLN A 123 -16.03 7.48 -14.33
CA GLN A 123 -15.56 8.63 -15.08
C GLN A 123 -16.71 9.47 -15.62
N VAL A 124 -16.65 10.77 -15.33
CA VAL A 124 -17.60 11.81 -15.73
C VAL A 124 -16.87 12.78 -16.66
N ASP A 125 -17.62 13.28 -17.63
CA ASP A 125 -17.15 14.28 -18.60
C ASP A 125 -18.24 15.33 -18.84
N ARG A 126 -17.89 16.43 -19.50
CA ARG A 126 -18.84 17.47 -19.89
C ARG A 126 -19.87 16.92 -20.88
N ALA A 127 -21.11 17.38 -20.75
CA ALA A 127 -22.15 17.10 -21.75
C ALA A 127 -21.79 17.77 -23.09
N LEU A 128 -21.78 16.98 -24.16
CA LEU A 128 -21.45 17.42 -25.51
C LEU A 128 -22.66 18.05 -26.22
N PRO A 129 -22.45 18.83 -27.31
CA PRO A 129 -23.54 19.26 -28.18
C PRO A 129 -24.40 18.09 -28.68
N PRO A 130 -25.73 18.27 -28.84
CA PRO A 130 -26.46 19.54 -28.80
C PRO A 130 -26.86 20.02 -27.39
N ARG A 131 -26.68 19.21 -26.34
CA ARG A 131 -27.10 19.55 -24.97
C ARG A 131 -26.26 20.67 -24.35
N ASN A 132 -24.94 20.60 -24.56
CA ASN A 132 -23.93 21.59 -24.18
C ASN A 132 -23.84 21.84 -22.65
N TYR A 133 -22.68 21.60 -22.04
CA TYR A 133 -22.48 21.74 -20.59
C TYR A 133 -22.65 23.18 -20.07
N ALA A 134 -22.28 24.20 -20.86
CA ALA A 134 -22.10 25.56 -20.36
C ALA A 134 -23.39 26.22 -19.81
N PRO A 135 -24.56 26.13 -20.47
CA PRO A 135 -25.82 26.63 -19.89
C PRO A 135 -26.21 25.91 -18.60
N ARG A 136 -25.91 24.62 -18.49
CA ARG A 136 -26.24 23.79 -17.33
C ARG A 136 -25.33 24.06 -16.13
N TYR A 137 -24.03 24.29 -16.35
CA TYR A 137 -23.11 24.75 -15.30
C TYR A 137 -23.54 26.10 -14.75
N LYS A 138 -23.93 27.05 -15.63
CA LYS A 138 -24.48 28.35 -15.21
C LYS A 138 -25.74 28.20 -14.37
N ASN A 139 -26.62 27.25 -14.71
CA ASN A 139 -27.80 26.94 -13.92
C ASN A 139 -27.43 26.38 -12.54
N LEU A 140 -26.53 25.38 -12.48
CA LEU A 140 -26.06 24.79 -11.23
C LEU A 140 -25.42 25.82 -10.28
N LEU A 141 -24.67 26.78 -10.83
CA LEU A 141 -24.07 27.87 -10.07
C LEU A 141 -25.09 28.86 -9.47
N ARG A 142 -26.27 29.01 -10.08
CA ARG A 142 -27.34 29.93 -9.64
C ARG A 142 -28.35 29.27 -8.71
N SER A 143 -28.65 27.99 -8.93
CA SER A 143 -29.70 27.25 -8.24
C SER A 143 -29.16 26.41 -7.08
N SER A 144 -28.94 27.03 -5.93
CA SER A 144 -28.31 26.40 -4.75
C SER A 144 -29.05 25.19 -4.17
N HIS A 145 -30.37 25.06 -4.39
CA HIS A 145 -31.14 23.90 -3.95
C HIS A 145 -30.67 22.59 -4.62
N ASN A 146 -30.03 22.67 -5.79
CA ASN A 146 -29.42 21.52 -6.44
C ASN A 146 -28.24 20.94 -5.62
N ASN A 147 -27.63 21.72 -4.73
CA ASN A 147 -26.57 21.21 -3.87
C ASN A 147 -27.09 20.19 -2.85
N LEU A 148 -28.32 20.38 -2.37
CA LEU A 148 -29.00 19.42 -1.49
C LEU A 148 -29.40 18.15 -2.28
N ARG A 149 -29.84 18.30 -3.53
CA ARG A 149 -30.11 17.17 -4.43
C ARG A 149 -28.85 16.34 -4.67
N ILE A 150 -27.70 16.99 -4.93
CA ILE A 150 -26.40 16.32 -5.10
C ILE A 150 -26.00 15.57 -3.83
N SER A 151 -26.11 16.18 -2.65
CA SER A 151 -25.82 15.49 -1.37
C SER A 151 -26.65 14.21 -1.23
N ARG A 152 -27.96 14.26 -1.54
CA ARG A 152 -28.85 13.09 -1.50
C ARG A 152 -28.45 12.00 -2.49
N ILE A 153 -28.12 12.40 -3.73
CA ILE A 153 -27.63 11.47 -4.76
C ILE A 153 -26.38 10.73 -4.26
N LEU A 154 -25.38 11.45 -3.74
CA LEU A 154 -24.13 10.85 -3.29
C LEU A 154 -24.34 9.91 -2.08
N LYS A 155 -25.16 10.31 -1.09
CA LYS A 155 -25.54 9.44 0.03
C LYS A 155 -26.20 8.14 -0.46
N CYS A 156 -27.19 8.27 -1.36
CA CYS A 156 -27.87 7.11 -1.95
C CYS A 156 -26.89 6.19 -2.68
N LEU A 157 -26.00 6.72 -3.51
CA LEU A 157 -25.01 5.90 -4.22
C LEU A 157 -24.10 5.15 -3.24
N SER A 158 -23.76 5.74 -2.10
CA SER A 158 -23.01 5.07 -1.02
C SER A 158 -23.80 3.97 -0.32
N GLU A 159 -25.10 4.15 -0.04
CA GLU A 159 -25.96 3.07 0.51
C GLU A 159 -25.93 1.82 -0.38
N PHE A 160 -25.98 2.02 -1.70
CA PHE A 160 -25.99 0.94 -2.68
C PHE A 160 -24.60 0.36 -2.99
N GLY A 161 -23.53 0.88 -2.36
CA GLY A 161 -22.15 0.43 -2.60
C GLY A 161 -21.58 0.88 -3.96
N LEU A 162 -22.11 1.95 -4.54
CA LEU A 162 -21.69 2.51 -5.84
C LEU A 162 -20.72 3.70 -5.66
N GLU A 163 -19.90 3.71 -4.60
CA GLU A 163 -19.05 4.85 -4.19
C GLU A 163 -18.05 5.31 -5.26
N ARG A 164 -17.71 4.43 -6.21
CA ARG A 164 -16.91 4.77 -7.39
C ARG A 164 -17.51 5.92 -8.21
N LEU A 165 -18.85 5.98 -8.29
CA LEU A 165 -19.57 7.06 -8.96
C LEU A 165 -19.47 8.37 -8.18
N ASN A 166 -19.42 8.32 -6.85
CA ASN A 166 -19.21 9.49 -5.98
C ASN A 166 -17.80 10.05 -6.20
N ALA A 167 -16.78 9.19 -6.15
CA ALA A 167 -15.40 9.59 -6.40
C ALA A 167 -15.25 10.24 -7.80
N GLY A 168 -15.83 9.60 -8.82
CA GLY A 168 -15.83 10.12 -10.19
C GLY A 168 -16.47 11.51 -10.33
N PHE A 169 -17.61 11.75 -9.68
CA PHE A 169 -18.26 13.07 -9.66
C PHE A 169 -17.43 14.12 -8.93
N LEU A 170 -16.99 13.82 -7.72
CA LEU A 170 -16.24 14.76 -6.87
C LEU A 170 -14.95 15.19 -7.56
N LEU A 171 -14.18 14.25 -8.07
CA LEU A 171 -12.91 14.58 -8.72
C LEU A 171 -13.11 15.29 -10.06
N HIS A 172 -14.21 15.04 -10.78
CA HIS A 172 -14.56 15.82 -11.97
C HIS A 172 -14.87 17.28 -11.60
N VAL A 173 -15.71 17.52 -10.59
CA VAL A 173 -16.00 18.88 -10.11
C VAL A 173 -14.72 19.57 -9.63
N LEU A 174 -13.82 18.85 -8.95
CA LEU A 174 -12.53 19.39 -8.51
C LEU A 174 -11.64 19.77 -9.69
N ASN A 175 -11.60 18.95 -10.74
CA ASN A 175 -10.89 19.26 -11.98
C ASN A 175 -11.44 20.50 -12.66
N GLU A 176 -12.77 20.61 -12.81
CA GLU A 176 -13.45 21.79 -13.36
C GLU A 176 -13.09 23.07 -12.58
N GLN A 177 -13.08 23.00 -11.25
CA GLN A 177 -12.71 24.11 -10.37
C GLN A 177 -11.23 24.50 -10.47
N SER A 178 -10.37 23.50 -10.61
CA SER A 178 -8.91 23.68 -10.53
C SER A 178 -8.32 24.13 -11.86
N GLU A 179 -8.54 23.36 -12.93
CA GLU A 179 -7.91 23.55 -14.23
C GLU A 179 -8.67 24.58 -15.08
N TRP A 180 -10.00 24.46 -15.13
CA TRP A 180 -10.84 25.27 -16.02
C TRP A 180 -11.51 26.47 -15.35
N LYS A 181 -11.43 26.55 -14.01
CA LYS A 181 -12.08 27.55 -13.17
C LYS A 181 -13.61 27.58 -13.30
N GLU A 182 -14.20 26.49 -13.78
CA GLU A 182 -15.64 26.26 -13.85
C GLU A 182 -16.18 25.72 -12.51
N LEU A 183 -17.48 25.85 -12.25
CA LEU A 183 -18.13 25.37 -11.01
C LEU A 183 -17.45 25.87 -9.71
N ASN A 184 -16.80 27.04 -9.77
CA ASN A 184 -15.82 27.49 -8.78
C ASN A 184 -16.34 28.57 -7.81
N SER A 185 -17.66 28.70 -7.66
CA SER A 185 -18.26 29.70 -6.76
C SER A 185 -18.07 29.32 -5.29
N PRO A 186 -18.10 30.30 -4.37
CA PRO A 186 -18.01 30.04 -2.92
C PRO A 186 -19.07 29.05 -2.42
N VAL A 187 -20.27 29.08 -3.02
CA VAL A 187 -21.38 28.19 -2.67
C VAL A 187 -21.06 26.74 -3.05
N ILE A 188 -20.61 26.49 -4.28
CA ILE A 188 -20.26 25.13 -4.72
C ILE A 188 -19.05 24.60 -3.96
N ARG A 189 -18.00 25.41 -3.76
CA ARG A 189 -16.85 25.03 -2.92
C ARG A 189 -17.30 24.67 -1.50
N GLY A 190 -18.13 25.51 -0.87
CA GLY A 190 -18.65 25.24 0.47
C GLY A 190 -19.47 23.96 0.54
N SER A 191 -20.30 23.67 -0.46
CA SER A 191 -21.06 22.42 -0.56
C SER A 191 -20.14 21.22 -0.76
N MET A 192 -19.15 21.33 -1.64
CA MET A 192 -18.18 20.27 -1.91
C MET A 192 -17.36 19.91 -0.67
N ASP A 193 -16.76 20.92 -0.03
CA ASP A 193 -15.78 20.73 1.04
C ASP A 193 -16.46 20.22 2.33
N ARG A 194 -17.66 20.73 2.66
CA ARG A 194 -18.36 20.40 3.91
C ARG A 194 -19.34 19.23 3.78
N TRP A 195 -19.93 19.01 2.61
CA TRP A 195 -21.02 18.04 2.43
C TRP A 195 -20.63 16.94 1.45
N TRP A 196 -20.43 17.27 0.17
CA TRP A 196 -20.29 16.25 -0.88
C TRP A 196 -19.06 15.36 -0.68
N GLY A 197 -17.92 15.96 -0.30
CA GLY A 197 -16.69 15.23 -0.01
C GLY A 197 -16.80 14.28 1.19
N ASN A 198 -17.86 14.38 1.99
CA ASN A 198 -18.10 13.50 3.14
C ASN A 198 -19.18 12.43 2.87
N CYS A 199 -19.83 12.44 1.71
CA CYS A 199 -20.80 11.42 1.31
C CYS A 199 -20.13 10.14 0.76
N LEU A 200 -19.09 9.65 1.43
CA LEU A 200 -18.46 8.35 1.16
C LEU A 200 -18.29 7.62 2.49
N ARG A 201 -18.68 6.35 2.57
CA ARG A 201 -18.51 5.50 3.75
C ARG A 201 -17.08 5.02 3.89
N ASN A 202 -16.39 4.71 2.78
CA ASN A 202 -14.97 4.39 2.81
C ASN A 202 -14.15 5.57 3.39
N ALA A 203 -13.63 5.39 4.61
CA ALA A 203 -12.93 6.44 5.34
C ALA A 203 -11.59 6.84 4.68
N GLN A 204 -10.90 5.88 4.04
CA GLN A 204 -9.62 6.13 3.37
C GLN A 204 -9.83 6.96 2.10
N GLU A 205 -10.75 6.54 1.22
CA GLU A 205 -11.11 7.31 0.02
C GLU A 205 -11.63 8.71 0.38
N ARG A 206 -12.48 8.81 1.42
CA ARG A 206 -12.99 10.09 1.93
C ARG A 206 -11.85 11.01 2.39
N ALA A 207 -10.92 10.49 3.20
CA ALA A 207 -9.78 11.27 3.69
C ALA A 207 -8.88 11.74 2.55
N TRP A 208 -8.63 10.89 1.55
CA TRP A 208 -7.81 11.24 0.41
C TRP A 208 -8.47 12.31 -0.49
N ILE A 209 -9.77 12.18 -0.78
CA ILE A 209 -10.52 13.19 -1.53
C ILE A 209 -10.48 14.53 -0.79
N GLN A 210 -10.72 14.54 0.52
CA GLN A 210 -10.66 15.76 1.36
C GLN A 210 -9.26 16.39 1.36
N SER A 211 -8.20 15.57 1.44
CA SER A 211 -6.81 16.03 1.31
C SER A 211 -6.55 16.68 -0.06
N THR A 212 -7.04 16.06 -1.14
CA THR A 212 -6.90 16.57 -2.51
C THR A 212 -7.67 17.88 -2.71
N ILE A 213 -8.90 17.98 -2.17
CA ILE A 213 -9.67 19.22 -2.12
C ILE A 213 -8.85 20.30 -1.41
N ALA A 214 -8.35 20.00 -0.21
CA ALA A 214 -7.56 20.95 0.58
C ALA A 214 -6.32 21.45 -0.17
N LYS A 215 -5.61 20.58 -0.91
CA LYS A 215 -4.47 20.96 -1.78
C LYS A 215 -4.89 21.97 -2.86
N VAL A 216 -6.02 21.75 -3.53
CA VAL A 216 -6.55 22.70 -4.53
C VAL A 216 -7.00 24.02 -3.88
N ARG A 217 -7.55 23.98 -2.67
CA ARG A 217 -8.01 25.19 -1.95
C ARG A 217 -6.86 26.02 -1.38
N ALA A 218 -5.75 25.39 -1.00
CA ALA A 218 -4.60 26.05 -0.39
C ALA A 218 -3.96 27.11 -1.30
N GLY A 219 -4.18 27.03 -2.62
CA GLY A 219 -3.67 28.02 -3.58
C GLY A 219 -2.17 27.92 -3.85
N ASP A 220 -1.51 26.85 -3.39
CA ASP A 220 -0.19 26.45 -3.88
C ASP A 220 -0.32 26.16 -5.40
N ASP A 221 0.76 26.21 -6.20
CA ASP A 221 0.76 25.99 -7.67
C ASP A 221 0.23 24.61 -8.15
N PHE A 222 -0.47 23.88 -7.29
CA PHE A 222 -1.13 22.62 -7.53
C PHE A 222 -2.41 22.78 -8.36
N VAL A 223 -2.38 22.29 -9.60
CA VAL A 223 -3.55 22.17 -10.48
C VAL A 223 -3.96 20.71 -10.59
N PHE A 224 -5.19 20.40 -10.20
CA PHE A 224 -5.78 19.08 -10.41
C PHE A 224 -6.28 18.95 -11.86
N THR A 225 -5.42 18.41 -12.73
CA THR A 225 -5.65 18.32 -14.19
C THR A 225 -6.57 17.17 -14.60
N ARG A 226 -7.08 17.22 -15.84
CA ARG A 226 -7.90 16.17 -16.43
C ARG A 226 -7.15 14.84 -16.51
N GLU A 227 -5.86 14.88 -16.84
CA GLU A 227 -4.99 13.72 -16.84
C GLU A 227 -4.88 13.10 -15.43
N THR A 228 -4.72 13.94 -14.39
CA THR A 228 -4.68 13.47 -13.00
C THR A 228 -5.98 12.79 -12.60
N TYR A 229 -7.11 13.39 -12.98
CA TYR A 229 -8.43 12.81 -12.76
C TYR A 229 -8.58 11.42 -13.38
N GLU A 230 -8.28 11.27 -14.67
CA GLU A 230 -8.42 9.99 -15.38
C GLU A 230 -7.46 8.93 -14.85
N ARG A 231 -6.21 9.33 -14.53
CA ARG A 231 -5.22 8.44 -13.91
C ARG A 231 -5.68 7.91 -12.55
N VAL A 232 -6.23 8.77 -11.69
CA VAL A 232 -6.71 8.38 -10.35
C VAL A 232 -7.88 7.39 -10.46
N LEU A 233 -8.81 7.61 -11.39
CA LEU A 233 -9.93 6.68 -11.59
C LEU A 233 -9.48 5.35 -12.20
N GLY A 234 -8.56 5.37 -13.16
CA GLY A 234 -7.96 4.17 -13.73
C GLY A 234 -7.26 3.34 -12.65
N ARG A 235 -6.45 4.00 -11.81
CA ARG A 235 -5.81 3.35 -10.67
C ARG A 235 -6.82 2.74 -9.70
N ARG A 236 -7.92 3.43 -9.39
CA ARG A 236 -8.94 2.88 -8.49
C ARG A 236 -9.56 1.60 -9.05
N LEU A 237 -9.73 1.51 -10.36
CA LEU A 237 -10.20 0.29 -11.02
C LEU A 237 -9.17 -0.85 -10.89
N GLU A 238 -7.87 -0.55 -11.03
CA GLU A 238 -6.79 -1.53 -11.00
C GLU A 238 -6.42 -1.99 -9.58
N THR A 239 -6.35 -1.06 -8.63
CA THR A 239 -5.79 -1.25 -7.28
C THR A 239 -6.84 -1.22 -6.16
N GLY A 240 -8.05 -0.75 -6.46
CA GLY A 240 -9.10 -0.53 -5.46
C GLY A 240 -8.93 0.74 -4.62
N ARG A 241 -7.93 1.61 -4.90
CA ARG A 241 -7.68 2.85 -4.15
C ARG A 241 -7.54 4.09 -5.02
N LEU A 242 -7.86 5.26 -4.44
CA LEU A 242 -7.74 6.57 -5.08
C LEU A 242 -6.36 7.22 -4.88
N ASP A 243 -5.69 6.90 -3.78
CA ASP A 243 -4.40 7.46 -3.46
C ASP A 243 -3.32 7.00 -4.45
N GLY A 244 -2.33 7.87 -4.65
CA GLY A 244 -1.04 7.42 -5.15
C GLY A 244 -0.16 7.11 -3.97
N ASP A 245 0.83 6.25 -4.19
CA ASP A 245 1.79 5.76 -3.20
C ASP A 245 2.50 6.87 -2.39
N GLY A 246 2.28 8.15 -2.68
CA GLY A 246 2.91 9.31 -2.08
C GLY A 246 2.35 9.87 -0.77
N ASP A 247 1.55 9.15 0.05
CA ASP A 247 1.20 9.66 1.41
C ASP A 247 1.48 8.70 2.58
N GLU A 248 1.98 7.48 2.33
CA GLU A 248 2.47 6.59 3.40
C GLU A 248 3.74 5.86 2.91
N GLY A 249 4.91 6.41 3.24
CA GLY A 249 6.28 5.84 3.26
C GLY A 249 6.84 4.96 2.12
N SER A 250 6.03 4.17 1.41
CA SER A 250 6.40 3.35 0.25
C SER A 250 6.67 4.22 -0.98
N GLY A 251 5.77 5.15 -1.33
CA GLY A 251 5.89 5.89 -2.60
C GLY A 251 6.82 7.10 -2.60
N ALA A 252 7.51 7.42 -1.50
CA ALA A 252 8.57 8.43 -1.55
C ALA A 252 9.73 7.96 -2.43
N VAL A 253 10.15 6.70 -2.27
CA VAL A 253 11.18 6.07 -3.10
C VAL A 253 10.68 5.89 -4.53
N GLU A 254 9.43 5.46 -4.70
CA GLU A 254 8.81 5.30 -6.03
C GLU A 254 8.75 6.63 -6.79
N THR A 255 8.46 7.73 -6.08
CA THR A 255 8.48 9.09 -6.66
C THR A 255 9.88 9.49 -7.09
N TYR A 256 10.91 9.18 -6.30
CA TYR A 256 12.30 9.43 -6.68
C TYR A 256 12.70 8.61 -7.91
N VAL A 257 12.40 7.30 -7.92
CA VAL A 257 12.66 6.44 -9.09
C VAL A 257 11.94 6.97 -10.33
N SER A 258 10.69 7.40 -10.20
CA SER A 258 9.93 8.00 -11.31
C SER A 258 10.58 9.28 -11.85
N LYS A 259 11.14 10.12 -10.97
CA LYS A 259 11.86 11.34 -11.38
C LYS A 259 13.19 11.02 -12.07
N ILE A 260 13.95 10.08 -11.52
CA ILE A 260 15.22 9.59 -12.11
C ILE A 260 14.99 9.12 -13.56
N ILE A 261 13.85 8.48 -13.84
CA ILE A 261 13.54 7.94 -15.17
C ILE A 261 12.64 8.86 -16.02
N ALA A 262 12.27 10.06 -15.55
CA ALA A 262 11.20 10.86 -16.16
C ALA A 262 11.51 11.40 -17.56
N GLU A 263 12.77 11.56 -17.97
CA GLU A 263 13.14 12.22 -19.23
C GLU A 263 12.53 11.54 -20.48
N PRO A 264 11.57 12.15 -21.21
CA PRO A 264 10.77 11.40 -22.20
C PRO A 264 11.40 11.26 -23.60
N SER A 265 12.68 11.60 -23.80
CA SER A 265 13.24 11.84 -25.14
C SER A 265 14.24 10.82 -25.68
N ALA A 266 14.48 9.66 -25.03
CA ALA A 266 15.40 8.64 -25.57
C ALA A 266 15.23 7.26 -24.92
N MET A 267 15.71 6.23 -25.62
CA MET A 267 15.92 4.90 -25.04
C MET A 267 16.99 4.95 -23.96
N LYS A 268 16.72 4.38 -22.78
CA LYS A 268 17.60 4.46 -21.60
C LYS A 268 18.09 3.11 -21.11
N VAL A 269 19.30 3.12 -20.55
CA VAL A 269 19.87 2.07 -19.71
C VAL A 269 19.96 2.62 -18.29
N LEU A 270 19.41 1.90 -17.31
CA LEU A 270 19.55 2.22 -15.90
C LEU A 270 20.70 1.41 -15.30
N LEU A 271 21.75 2.08 -14.84
CA LEU A 271 22.87 1.48 -14.13
C LEU A 271 22.71 1.66 -12.62
N LEU A 272 22.78 0.55 -11.90
CA LEU A 272 22.62 0.47 -10.46
C LEU A 272 23.87 -0.16 -9.82
N ASP A 273 23.99 -0.10 -8.50
CA ASP A 273 25.00 -0.87 -7.76
C ASP A 273 24.35 -1.93 -6.87
N THR A 274 25.15 -2.64 -6.06
CA THR A 274 24.65 -3.69 -5.16
C THR A 274 23.62 -3.17 -4.16
N HIS A 275 23.72 -1.89 -3.78
CA HIS A 275 22.90 -1.27 -2.75
C HIS A 275 21.62 -0.66 -3.33
N THR A 276 21.69 0.02 -4.48
CA THR A 276 20.54 0.65 -5.13
C THR A 276 19.68 -0.34 -5.92
N THR A 277 20.24 -1.48 -6.37
CA THR A 277 19.47 -2.51 -7.10
C THR A 277 18.25 -3.02 -6.30
N PRO A 278 18.40 -3.47 -5.03
CA PRO A 278 17.24 -3.86 -4.21
C PRO A 278 16.22 -2.74 -4.00
N ILE A 279 16.68 -1.49 -3.86
CA ILE A 279 15.82 -0.33 -3.60
C ILE A 279 14.91 -0.08 -4.79
N VAL A 280 15.48 -0.03 -6.00
CA VAL A 280 14.71 0.15 -7.24
C VAL A 280 13.80 -1.07 -7.50
N SER A 281 14.28 -2.28 -7.22
CA SER A 281 13.47 -3.50 -7.42
C SER A 281 12.24 -3.58 -6.51
N LEU A 282 12.26 -2.95 -5.34
CA LEU A 282 11.12 -2.87 -4.42
C LEU A 282 10.17 -1.72 -4.78
N ALA A 283 10.70 -0.64 -5.34
CA ALA A 283 9.96 0.59 -5.63
C ALA A 283 9.34 0.63 -7.04
N SER A 284 9.86 -0.12 -8.01
CA SER A 284 9.36 -0.07 -9.38
C SER A 284 9.34 -1.44 -10.04
N THR A 285 8.32 -1.67 -10.88
CA THR A 285 8.24 -2.86 -11.72
C THR A 285 9.01 -2.66 -13.02
N GLN A 286 9.38 -3.77 -13.69
CA GLN A 286 9.97 -3.68 -15.02
C GLN A 286 9.01 -3.05 -16.04
N SER A 287 7.69 -3.30 -15.92
CA SER A 287 6.68 -2.66 -16.78
C SER A 287 6.69 -1.14 -16.63
N THR A 288 6.85 -0.63 -15.40
CA THR A 288 6.97 0.81 -15.11
C THR A 288 8.27 1.39 -15.66
N LEU A 289 9.38 0.67 -15.56
CA LEU A 289 10.65 1.12 -16.14
C LEU A 289 10.55 1.18 -17.68
N LEU A 290 9.95 0.16 -18.29
CA LEU A 290 9.74 0.08 -19.74
C LEU A 290 8.81 1.18 -20.26
N SER A 291 7.75 1.54 -19.52
CA SER A 291 6.86 2.64 -19.92
C SER A 291 7.57 3.99 -19.96
N HIS A 292 8.66 4.14 -19.20
CA HIS A 292 9.56 5.30 -19.22
C HIS A 292 10.77 5.11 -20.15
N GLN A 293 10.69 4.19 -21.10
CA GLN A 293 11.72 3.89 -22.10
C GLN A 293 13.05 3.38 -21.50
N VAL A 294 13.03 2.83 -20.29
CA VAL A 294 14.17 2.10 -19.72
C VAL A 294 14.09 0.65 -20.18
N TYR A 295 14.88 0.32 -21.20
CA TYR A 295 14.85 -1.02 -21.82
C TYR A 295 15.76 -2.01 -21.12
N LEU A 296 16.80 -1.52 -20.44
CA LEU A 296 17.81 -2.36 -19.82
C LEU A 296 18.18 -1.81 -18.44
N THR A 297 18.30 -2.75 -17.50
CA THR A 297 18.82 -2.52 -16.15
C THR A 297 20.06 -3.37 -16.00
N ASP A 298 21.16 -2.79 -15.52
CA ASP A 298 22.42 -3.49 -15.35
C ASP A 298 23.16 -2.92 -14.14
N ARG A 299 24.21 -3.61 -13.71
CA ARG A 299 25.03 -3.16 -12.59
C ARG A 299 26.30 -2.45 -13.07
N ILE A 300 26.71 -1.40 -12.37
CA ILE A 300 27.90 -0.63 -12.72
C ILE A 300 29.20 -1.45 -12.56
N ASP A 301 29.24 -2.37 -11.61
CA ASP A 301 30.37 -3.27 -11.37
C ASP A 301 30.45 -4.45 -12.35
N ASN A 302 29.44 -4.64 -13.21
CA ASN A 302 29.49 -5.62 -14.29
C ASN A 302 30.49 -5.15 -15.37
N LYS A 303 31.61 -5.88 -15.51
CA LYS A 303 32.65 -5.60 -16.51
C LYS A 303 32.34 -6.15 -17.91
N LYS A 304 31.31 -7.00 -18.05
CA LYS A 304 30.95 -7.67 -19.32
C LYS A 304 29.76 -7.02 -20.04
N ARG A 305 29.44 -5.76 -19.72
CA ARG A 305 28.26 -5.04 -20.24
C ARG A 305 28.37 -4.78 -21.74
N ASP A 306 27.37 -5.15 -22.55
CA ASP A 306 27.37 -4.97 -24.02
C ASP A 306 27.40 -3.50 -24.49
N ARG A 307 27.78 -3.27 -25.75
CA ARG A 307 27.97 -1.93 -26.33
C ARG A 307 26.69 -1.39 -26.96
N MET A 308 26.17 -0.26 -26.46
CA MET A 308 24.89 0.31 -26.92
C MET A 308 25.01 1.84 -27.10
N PRO A 309 25.47 2.31 -28.27
CA PRO A 309 25.79 3.72 -28.50
C PRO A 309 24.58 4.66 -28.60
N HIS A 310 23.40 4.13 -28.90
CA HIS A 310 22.18 4.89 -29.16
C HIS A 310 21.26 5.01 -27.93
N MET A 311 21.72 4.55 -26.76
CA MET A 311 20.96 4.62 -25.51
C MET A 311 21.59 5.64 -24.56
N LYS A 312 20.75 6.46 -23.94
CA LYS A 312 21.16 7.28 -22.79
C LYS A 312 21.41 6.39 -21.59
N CYS A 313 22.38 6.72 -20.75
CA CYS A 313 22.60 6.03 -19.50
C CYS A 313 22.20 6.92 -18.32
N VAL A 314 21.40 6.34 -17.43
CA VAL A 314 21.03 6.93 -16.14
C VAL A 314 21.69 6.08 -15.07
N CYS A 315 22.56 6.68 -14.26
CA CYS A 315 23.20 6.00 -13.13
C CYS A 315 22.46 6.38 -11.85
N PHE A 316 22.04 5.42 -11.04
CA PHE A 316 21.55 5.66 -9.68
C PHE A 316 22.36 4.83 -8.69
N LEU A 317 23.25 5.49 -7.95
CA LEU A 317 24.33 4.84 -7.20
C LEU A 317 24.39 5.31 -5.74
N GLN A 318 24.94 4.47 -4.88
CA GLN A 318 25.39 4.86 -3.55
C GLN A 318 26.67 5.68 -3.64
N SER A 319 26.86 6.63 -2.73
CA SER A 319 28.13 7.37 -2.53
C SER A 319 29.23 6.53 -1.86
N SER A 320 29.36 5.26 -2.22
CA SER A 320 30.39 4.35 -1.71
C SER A 320 31.67 4.41 -2.55
N GLU A 321 32.82 4.12 -1.97
CA GLU A 321 34.09 4.10 -2.72
C GLU A 321 34.09 3.10 -3.88
N ASP A 322 33.45 1.93 -3.72
CA ASP A 322 33.32 0.93 -4.77
C ASP A 322 32.51 1.47 -5.96
N SER A 323 31.36 2.09 -5.68
CA SER A 323 30.48 2.69 -6.71
C SER A 323 31.17 3.88 -7.39
N LEU A 324 31.87 4.73 -6.63
CA LEU A 324 32.62 5.87 -7.16
C LEU A 324 33.79 5.44 -8.02
N GLN A 325 34.54 4.40 -7.63
CA GLN A 325 35.61 3.85 -8.44
C GLN A 325 35.08 3.24 -9.74
N ALA A 326 33.98 2.47 -9.67
CA ALA A 326 33.35 1.89 -10.85
C ALA A 326 32.86 2.98 -11.82
N LEU A 327 32.27 4.07 -11.30
CA LEU A 327 31.88 5.23 -12.09
C LEU A 327 33.09 5.95 -12.69
N GLN A 328 34.19 6.13 -11.95
CA GLN A 328 35.41 6.75 -12.49
C GLN A 328 36.02 5.95 -13.61
N VAL A 329 36.00 4.61 -13.53
CA VAL A 329 36.44 3.75 -14.63
C VAL A 329 35.53 3.94 -15.86
N GLU A 330 34.21 4.00 -15.65
CA GLU A 330 33.25 4.26 -16.72
C GLU A 330 33.49 5.62 -17.39
N LEU A 331 33.84 6.66 -16.62
CA LEU A 331 34.11 8.02 -17.11
C LEU A 331 35.49 8.14 -17.81
N ARG A 332 36.51 7.41 -17.33
CA ARG A 332 37.90 7.50 -17.82
C ARG A 332 38.21 6.67 -19.07
N GLU A 333 37.48 5.58 -19.33
CA GLU A 333 37.73 4.68 -20.47
C GLU A 333 36.72 4.81 -21.63
N PRO A 334 36.67 5.91 -22.39
CA PRO A 334 35.80 6.00 -23.58
C PRO A 334 36.48 5.52 -24.89
N ASN A 335 37.65 4.89 -24.82
CA ASN A 335 38.46 4.52 -25.98
C ASN A 335 37.96 3.25 -26.72
N ALA A 336 36.78 3.37 -27.31
CA ALA A 336 36.41 2.79 -28.61
C ALA A 336 35.06 3.38 -29.03
N SER A 337 35.07 4.39 -29.89
CA SER A 337 34.12 4.81 -30.96
C SER A 337 32.60 4.49 -30.95
N ASN A 338 31.92 4.12 -29.84
CA ASN A 338 30.46 3.81 -29.79
C ASN A 338 29.98 3.15 -28.45
N ARG A 339 30.34 3.61 -27.24
CA ARG A 339 29.81 3.00 -25.98
C ARG A 339 29.38 4.06 -24.94
N LYS A 340 28.23 3.78 -24.31
CA LYS A 340 27.57 4.27 -23.09
C LYS A 340 28.16 5.51 -22.41
N PHE A 341 27.41 6.61 -22.43
CA PHE A 341 27.71 7.81 -21.65
C PHE A 341 26.60 8.03 -20.61
N PRO A 342 26.93 8.18 -19.31
CA PRO A 342 25.94 8.60 -18.32
C PRO A 342 25.52 10.03 -18.62
N SER A 343 24.29 10.21 -19.13
CA SER A 343 23.73 11.55 -19.31
C SER A 343 23.34 12.14 -17.95
N THR A 344 22.91 11.29 -17.01
CA THR A 344 22.44 11.69 -15.69
C THR A 344 23.08 10.77 -14.64
N THR A 345 23.75 11.36 -13.66
CA THR A 345 24.37 10.62 -12.55
C THR A 345 23.71 11.02 -11.24
N ASP A 346 22.86 10.14 -10.73
CA ASP A 346 22.09 10.34 -9.53
C ASP A 346 22.67 9.54 -8.36
N PHE A 347 22.65 10.13 -7.17
CA PHE A 347 23.17 9.51 -5.96
C PHE A 347 22.10 9.32 -4.88
N SER A 348 22.18 8.22 -4.12
CA SER A 348 21.21 7.88 -3.08
C SER A 348 21.27 8.78 -1.84
N ASN A 349 22.37 9.51 -1.63
CA ASN A 349 22.60 10.32 -0.44
C ASN A 349 23.48 11.55 -0.76
N ILE A 350 23.73 12.37 0.27
CA ILE A 350 24.50 13.63 0.18
C ILE A 350 25.92 13.36 -0.33
N LEU A 351 26.37 14.18 -1.28
CA LEU A 351 27.73 14.18 -1.81
C LEU A 351 28.59 15.24 -1.15
N THR A 352 29.84 14.88 -0.88
CA THR A 352 30.84 15.86 -0.44
C THR A 352 31.46 16.56 -1.63
N LYS A 353 31.91 17.81 -1.44
CA LYS A 353 32.59 18.59 -2.49
C LYS A 353 33.80 17.85 -3.09
N SER A 354 34.56 17.15 -2.26
CA SER A 354 35.70 16.34 -2.71
C SER A 354 35.30 15.19 -3.63
N ILE A 355 34.13 14.57 -3.41
CA ILE A 355 33.63 13.52 -4.31
C ILE A 355 33.25 14.14 -5.65
N ILE A 356 32.57 15.29 -5.64
CA ILE A 356 32.17 16.01 -6.86
C ILE A 356 33.40 16.43 -7.67
N GLU A 357 34.43 17.00 -7.02
CA GLU A 357 35.69 17.37 -7.67
C GLU A 357 36.40 16.16 -8.28
N ARG A 358 36.44 15.03 -7.56
CA ARG A 358 37.05 13.77 -8.03
C ARG A 358 36.30 13.17 -9.24
N LEU A 359 34.97 13.30 -9.29
CA LEU A 359 34.17 12.88 -10.45
C LEU A 359 34.37 13.82 -11.63
N ALA A 360 34.45 15.14 -11.39
CA ALA A 360 34.72 16.13 -12.43
C ALA A 360 36.11 15.93 -13.06
N GLU A 361 37.13 15.59 -12.28
CA GLU A 361 38.47 15.24 -12.80
C GLU A 361 38.44 13.97 -13.66
N ALA A 362 37.59 13.00 -13.30
CA ALA A 362 37.46 11.75 -14.05
C ALA A 362 36.67 11.92 -15.36
N ASP A 363 35.77 12.89 -15.44
CA ASP A 363 34.98 13.21 -16.64
C ASP A 363 35.77 14.06 -17.65
N GLY A 364 36.90 13.53 -18.13
CA GLY A 364 37.74 14.21 -19.12
C GLY A 364 37.09 14.42 -20.51
N TYR A 365 35.88 13.89 -20.71
CA TYR A 365 35.16 13.92 -21.98
C TYR A 365 33.83 14.68 -21.89
N GLU A 366 33.54 15.30 -20.73
CA GLU A 366 32.38 16.17 -20.48
C GLU A 366 31.04 15.50 -20.80
N VAL A 367 30.91 14.23 -20.40
CA VAL A 367 29.77 13.38 -20.77
C VAL A 367 28.62 13.50 -19.78
N VAL A 368 28.92 13.83 -18.52
CA VAL A 368 27.93 14.00 -17.45
C VAL A 368 27.19 15.31 -17.68
N ARG A 369 25.86 15.26 -17.86
CA ARG A 369 25.03 16.48 -18.01
C ARG A 369 24.50 16.99 -16.69
N GLU A 370 24.20 16.07 -15.80
CA GLU A 370 23.51 16.38 -14.57
C GLU A 370 23.95 15.43 -13.44
N VAL A 371 24.10 16.01 -12.24
CA VAL A 371 24.35 15.29 -11.01
C VAL A 371 23.28 15.71 -10.00
N GLN A 372 22.45 14.76 -9.56
CA GLN A 372 21.42 15.02 -8.54
C GLN A 372 21.51 14.07 -7.35
N GLU A 373 20.96 14.53 -6.23
CA GLU A 373 20.83 13.75 -5.00
C GLU A 373 19.35 13.35 -4.84
N TYR A 374 19.11 12.05 -4.85
CA TYR A 374 17.81 11.46 -4.60
C TYR A 374 17.89 10.60 -3.34
N PHE A 375 17.25 11.04 -2.25
CA PHE A 375 17.35 10.42 -0.93
C PHE A 375 16.60 9.07 -0.78
N ALA A 376 16.73 8.20 -1.78
CA ALA A 376 16.26 6.82 -1.82
C ALA A 376 17.38 5.87 -1.35
N ASP A 377 17.74 5.95 -0.07
CA ASP A 377 18.87 5.20 0.52
C ASP A 377 18.46 4.08 1.49
N TYR A 378 17.24 3.56 1.31
CA TYR A 378 16.65 2.51 2.13
C TYR A 378 15.69 1.66 1.28
N ALA A 379 15.50 0.40 1.67
CA ALA A 379 14.58 -0.52 1.02
C ALA A 379 13.14 -0.30 1.54
N PRO A 380 12.19 0.14 0.69
CA PRO A 380 10.80 0.31 1.08
C PRO A 380 10.09 -1.06 1.07
N LEU A 381 9.82 -1.63 2.24
CA LEU A 381 9.21 -2.98 2.35
C LEU A 381 7.68 -2.91 2.41
N LEU A 382 7.15 -1.96 3.20
CA LEU A 382 5.72 -1.65 3.33
C LEU A 382 5.55 -0.13 3.43
N PRO A 383 4.33 0.42 3.30
CA PRO A 383 4.05 1.84 3.53
C PRO A 383 4.59 2.39 4.85
N SER A 384 4.65 1.56 5.90
CA SER A 384 5.14 1.93 7.23
C SER A 384 6.37 1.14 7.69
N LEU A 385 7.04 0.40 6.78
CA LEU A 385 8.22 -0.41 7.11
C LEU A 385 9.33 -0.24 6.06
N PHE A 386 10.53 0.09 6.52
CA PHE A 386 11.72 0.12 5.68
C PHE A 386 12.87 -0.66 6.31
N SER A 387 13.85 -1.01 5.49
CA SER A 387 15.10 -1.66 5.91
C SER A 387 16.30 -0.89 5.36
N LEU A 388 17.37 -0.78 6.15
CA LEU A 388 18.66 -0.25 5.66
C LEU A 388 19.51 -1.31 4.94
N ASN A 389 19.01 -2.55 4.87
CA ASN A 389 19.67 -3.74 4.30
C ASN A 389 21.06 -3.98 4.88
N HIS A 390 21.21 -3.73 6.18
CA HIS A 390 22.41 -4.03 6.94
C HIS A 390 22.18 -5.32 7.75
N MET A 391 22.72 -6.42 7.24
CA MET A 391 22.80 -7.69 7.98
C MET A 391 24.20 -7.81 8.60
N PRO A 392 24.33 -7.83 9.94
CA PRO A 392 25.64 -7.90 10.59
C PRO A 392 26.38 -9.18 10.20
N SER A 393 27.64 -9.06 9.79
CA SER A 393 28.52 -10.18 9.45
C SER A 393 29.96 -9.89 9.87
N SER A 394 30.86 -10.87 9.79
CA SER A 394 32.28 -10.65 10.08
C SER A 394 32.92 -9.58 9.19
N SER A 395 32.43 -9.39 7.97
CA SER A 395 32.89 -8.35 7.04
C SER A 395 32.16 -7.02 7.21
N ARG A 396 30.98 -7.01 7.81
CA ARG A 396 30.15 -5.82 8.05
C ARG A 396 29.59 -5.86 9.49
N PRO A 397 30.44 -5.67 10.50
CA PRO A 397 30.01 -5.78 11.89
C PRO A 397 29.16 -4.58 12.31
N LEU A 398 28.12 -4.82 13.11
CA LEU A 398 27.32 -3.76 13.72
C LEU A 398 28.04 -3.16 14.94
N TYR A 399 28.64 -4.03 15.75
CA TYR A 399 29.34 -3.68 16.98
C TYR A 399 30.83 -3.43 16.71
N GLY A 400 31.40 -2.48 17.44
CA GLY A 400 32.83 -2.18 17.43
C GLY A 400 33.60 -3.10 18.38
N THR A 401 34.51 -2.52 19.16
CA THR A 401 35.34 -3.25 20.14
C THR A 401 34.54 -3.86 21.31
N SER A 402 33.30 -3.42 21.50
CA SER A 402 32.37 -3.94 22.50
C SER A 402 30.94 -3.97 21.98
N PRO A 403 30.05 -4.80 22.55
CA PRO A 403 28.62 -4.81 22.21
C PRO A 403 27.88 -3.50 22.50
N ASN A 404 28.49 -2.56 23.23
CA ASN A 404 27.92 -1.26 23.57
C ASN A 404 28.44 -0.12 22.69
N THR A 405 29.30 -0.42 21.74
CA THR A 405 29.95 0.55 20.86
C THR A 405 29.62 0.22 19.42
N TRP A 406 29.34 1.24 18.63
CA TRP A 406 29.16 1.09 17.19
C TRP A 406 30.48 0.71 16.51
N ASN A 407 30.40 -0.11 15.47
CA ASN A 407 31.37 -0.04 14.40
C ASN A 407 31.18 1.29 13.64
N THR A 408 32.29 1.93 13.25
CA THR A 408 32.28 3.26 12.63
C THR A 408 31.47 3.29 11.32
N ASP A 409 31.68 2.31 10.44
CA ASP A 409 31.03 2.24 9.13
C ASP A 409 29.54 1.93 9.28
N ALA A 410 29.17 1.06 10.23
CA ALA A 410 27.78 0.75 10.53
C ALA A 410 27.02 1.97 11.09
N LEU A 411 27.66 2.77 11.94
CA LEU A 411 27.08 4.02 12.46
C LEU A 411 26.85 5.03 11.34
N GLU A 412 27.85 5.28 10.51
CA GLU A 412 27.74 6.23 9.40
C GLU A 412 26.65 5.78 8.41
N ARG A 413 26.60 4.49 8.07
CA ARG A 413 25.54 3.91 7.24
C ARG A 413 24.14 4.12 7.85
N ALA A 414 24.00 3.94 9.15
CA ALA A 414 22.72 4.16 9.84
C ALA A 414 22.31 5.63 9.85
N VAL A 415 23.26 6.55 10.09
CA VAL A 415 23.02 8.00 10.03
C VAL A 415 22.57 8.41 8.62
N GLN A 416 23.27 7.96 7.59
CA GLN A 416 22.94 8.20 6.19
C GLN A 416 21.53 7.71 5.82
N GLY A 417 21.21 6.46 6.19
CA GLY A 417 19.91 5.86 5.89
C GLY A 417 18.76 6.57 6.60
N ILE A 418 18.92 6.88 7.89
CA ILE A 418 17.88 7.62 8.65
C ILE A 418 17.72 9.04 8.09
N THR A 419 18.82 9.73 7.77
CA THR A 419 18.77 11.06 7.17
C THR A 419 18.01 11.03 5.85
N ALA A 420 18.27 10.02 5.00
CA ALA A 420 17.55 9.84 3.74
C ALA A 420 16.04 9.62 3.94
N VAL A 421 15.64 8.81 4.92
CA VAL A 421 14.22 8.64 5.30
C VAL A 421 13.58 9.95 5.74
N LEU A 422 14.28 10.76 6.54
CA LEU A 422 13.73 12.04 7.00
C LEU A 422 13.56 13.04 5.85
N LEU A 423 14.52 13.08 4.92
CA LEU A 423 14.48 13.93 3.72
C LEU A 423 13.40 13.47 2.74
N SER A 424 13.27 12.16 2.51
CA SER A 424 12.26 11.59 1.62
C SER A 424 10.83 11.87 2.09
N LEU A 425 10.60 11.79 3.41
CA LEU A 425 9.31 12.11 4.04
C LEU A 425 9.12 13.61 4.30
N LYS A 426 10.14 14.44 4.03
CA LYS A 426 10.18 15.87 4.34
C LYS A 426 9.81 16.17 5.79
N LYS A 427 10.42 15.44 6.73
CA LYS A 427 10.17 15.58 8.17
C LYS A 427 11.42 16.03 8.91
N LYS A 428 11.27 17.07 9.73
CA LYS A 428 12.28 17.52 10.71
C LYS A 428 11.84 17.10 12.12
N PRO A 429 12.34 15.99 12.68
CA PRO A 429 11.80 15.42 13.90
C PRO A 429 12.42 15.99 15.17
N VAL A 430 11.69 15.85 16.28
CA VAL A 430 12.28 15.79 17.62
C VAL A 430 12.84 14.38 17.80
N ILE A 431 14.10 14.26 18.20
CA ILE A 431 14.76 12.96 18.36
C ILE A 431 14.70 12.53 19.82
N ARG A 432 14.19 11.33 20.07
CA ARG A 432 14.26 10.64 21.36
C ARG A 432 14.95 9.30 21.18
N TYR A 433 15.66 8.87 22.20
CA TYR A 433 16.37 7.61 22.20
C TYR A 433 16.23 6.90 23.54
N GLU A 434 16.42 5.60 23.52
CA GLU A 434 16.44 4.78 24.71
C GLU A 434 17.64 5.11 25.60
N LYS A 435 17.37 5.58 26.83
CA LYS A 435 18.41 6.09 27.75
C LYS A 435 19.48 5.05 28.11
N MET A 436 19.08 3.77 28.19
CA MET A 436 19.96 2.68 28.59
C MET A 436 20.91 2.24 27.46
N SER A 437 20.65 2.64 26.22
CA SER A 437 21.50 2.31 25.08
C SER A 437 22.46 3.45 24.73
N GLY A 438 23.75 3.23 24.99
CA GLY A 438 24.81 4.13 24.52
C GLY A 438 24.88 4.23 23.00
N MET A 439 24.54 3.14 22.30
CA MET A 439 24.47 3.10 20.84
C MET A 439 23.34 3.96 20.30
N ALA A 440 22.13 3.87 20.88
CA ALA A 440 20.99 4.69 20.49
C ALA A 440 21.27 6.18 20.73
N LYS A 441 21.89 6.52 21.87
CA LYS A 441 22.33 7.90 22.16
C LYS A 441 23.31 8.42 21.11
N LYS A 442 24.32 7.63 20.74
CA LYS A 442 25.32 8.04 19.75
C LYS A 442 24.66 8.28 18.40
N LEU A 443 23.83 7.34 17.92
CA LEU A 443 23.10 7.50 16.66
C LEU A 443 22.19 8.73 16.65
N ALA A 444 21.45 8.95 17.74
CA ALA A 444 20.60 10.13 17.89
C ALA A 444 21.40 11.44 17.81
N THR A 445 22.57 11.47 18.46
CA THR A 445 23.45 12.65 18.46
C THR A 445 24.00 12.94 17.07
N GLU A 446 24.44 11.90 16.34
CA GLU A 446 24.97 12.06 14.99
C GLU A 446 23.89 12.45 13.96
N VAL A 447 22.69 11.86 14.04
CA VAL A 447 21.55 12.28 13.20
C VAL A 447 21.16 13.72 13.50
N GLN A 448 21.11 14.10 14.79
CA GLN A 448 20.85 15.49 15.17
C GLN A 448 21.92 16.43 14.62
N HIS A 449 23.19 16.05 14.69
CA HIS A 449 24.30 16.83 14.13
C HIS A 449 24.15 17.00 12.61
N ARG A 450 23.83 15.92 11.88
CA ARG A 450 23.62 15.95 10.42
C ARG A 450 22.46 16.88 10.01
N ILE A 451 21.36 16.88 10.75
CA ILE A 451 20.22 17.80 10.51
C ILE A 451 20.64 19.26 10.70
N HIS A 452 21.52 19.55 11.66
CA HIS A 452 22.02 20.91 11.90
C HIS A 452 23.05 21.35 10.86
N SER A 453 23.96 20.46 10.45
CA SER A 453 24.95 20.78 9.41
C SER A 453 24.28 21.04 8.06
N GLU A 454 23.23 20.29 7.74
CA GLU A 454 22.48 20.37 6.49
C GLU A 454 21.15 21.13 6.66
N SER A 455 21.15 22.22 7.42
CA SER A 455 19.92 22.91 7.83
C SER A 455 19.05 23.37 6.65
N ALA A 456 19.66 23.69 5.51
CA ALA A 456 18.96 24.09 4.29
C ALA A 456 18.13 22.95 3.67
N LEU A 457 18.62 21.70 3.72
CA LEU A 457 17.89 20.53 3.22
C LEU A 457 16.68 20.20 4.12
N PHE A 458 16.70 20.63 5.38
CA PHE A 458 15.65 20.42 6.37
C PHE A 458 14.74 21.64 6.59
N ASP A 459 14.78 22.64 5.70
CA ASP A 459 13.90 23.80 5.74
C ASP A 459 12.51 23.47 5.19
N PHE A 460 11.75 22.71 6.00
CA PHE A 460 10.40 22.28 5.66
C PHE A 460 9.35 23.15 6.35
N ARG A 461 8.15 23.23 5.74
CA ARG A 461 6.99 23.85 6.37
C ARG A 461 6.72 23.20 7.73
N LEU A 462 6.64 24.03 8.78
CA LEU A 462 6.39 23.57 10.14
C LEU A 462 5.02 22.89 10.26
N THR A 463 5.00 21.74 10.92
CA THR A 463 3.77 21.03 11.29
C THR A 463 3.27 21.52 12.65
N GLN A 464 1.95 21.48 12.89
CA GLN A 464 1.37 21.86 14.18
C GLN A 464 1.91 21.00 15.34
N VAL A 465 2.14 19.71 15.07
CA VAL A 465 2.80 18.77 15.98
C VAL A 465 4.12 18.35 15.35
N PRO A 466 5.27 18.56 16.01
CA PRO A 466 6.56 18.10 15.49
C PRO A 466 6.58 16.56 15.35
N PRO A 467 7.09 16.01 14.25
CA PRO A 467 7.27 14.57 14.12
C PRO A 467 8.29 14.05 15.15
N LEU A 468 8.15 12.80 15.58
CA LEU A 468 9.04 12.16 16.54
C LEU A 468 9.85 11.07 15.85
N LEU A 469 11.18 11.14 15.98
CA LEU A 469 12.07 10.02 15.68
C LEU A 469 12.44 9.34 16.99
N LEU A 470 12.00 8.10 17.17
CA LEU A 470 12.32 7.28 18.34
C LEU A 470 13.35 6.21 17.97
N ILE A 471 14.52 6.26 18.60
CA ILE A 471 15.61 5.29 18.39
C ILE A 471 15.65 4.30 19.56
N LEU A 472 15.42 3.03 19.26
CA LEU A 472 15.36 1.93 20.22
C LEU A 472 16.50 0.93 19.99
N ASP A 473 16.86 0.20 21.04
CA ASP A 473 17.84 -0.87 20.97
C ASP A 473 17.16 -2.23 21.07
N ARG A 474 17.46 -3.14 20.14
CA ARG A 474 16.86 -4.49 20.12
C ARG A 474 17.15 -5.26 21.41
N ARG A 475 18.23 -4.96 22.12
CA ARG A 475 18.59 -5.63 23.38
C ARG A 475 17.60 -5.37 24.52
N ASN A 476 16.78 -4.33 24.43
CA ASN A 476 15.73 -4.07 25.41
C ASN A 476 14.53 -5.02 25.24
N ASP A 477 14.32 -5.55 24.03
CA ASP A 477 13.29 -6.53 23.72
C ASP A 477 13.86 -7.65 22.83
N PRO A 478 14.61 -8.59 23.46
CA PRO A 478 15.15 -9.77 22.77
C PRO A 478 14.10 -10.88 22.60
N VAL A 479 12.93 -10.77 23.23
CA VAL A 479 11.89 -11.81 23.20
C VAL A 479 11.16 -11.81 21.88
N THR A 480 10.68 -10.66 21.40
CA THR A 480 9.92 -10.57 20.15
C THR A 480 10.56 -11.25 18.93
N PRO A 481 11.86 -11.06 18.60
CA PRO A 481 12.46 -11.74 17.45
C PRO A 481 12.65 -13.26 17.61
N LEU A 482 12.45 -13.81 18.82
CA LEU A 482 12.60 -15.23 19.11
C LEU A 482 11.26 -15.99 19.10
N LEU A 483 10.13 -15.30 19.14
CA LEU A 483 8.80 -15.92 19.17
C LEU A 483 8.38 -16.37 17.77
N SER A 484 7.80 -17.56 17.68
CA SER A 484 7.15 -18.05 16.46
C SER A 484 6.02 -17.12 16.07
N GLN A 485 6.02 -16.70 14.81
CA GLN A 485 5.06 -15.77 14.24
C GLN A 485 3.89 -16.53 13.61
N TRP A 486 2.71 -15.93 13.65
CA TRP A 486 1.47 -16.54 13.13
C TRP A 486 0.69 -15.65 12.17
N THR A 487 1.21 -14.47 11.83
CA THR A 487 0.67 -13.61 10.78
C THR A 487 1.31 -13.94 9.44
N TYR A 488 0.57 -13.76 8.34
CA TYR A 488 0.99 -14.28 7.04
C TYR A 488 2.41 -13.85 6.61
N GLN A 489 2.69 -12.55 6.56
CA GLN A 489 4.01 -12.04 6.17
C GLN A 489 5.13 -12.53 7.10
N ALA A 490 4.89 -12.46 8.41
CA ALA A 490 5.89 -12.81 9.41
C ALA A 490 6.23 -14.31 9.38
N MET A 491 5.22 -15.17 9.20
CA MET A 491 5.40 -16.61 8.99
C MET A 491 6.21 -16.93 7.75
N VAL A 492 5.93 -16.27 6.62
CA VAL A 492 6.70 -16.48 5.39
C VAL A 492 8.16 -16.06 5.63
N HIS A 493 8.38 -14.91 6.27
CA HIS A 493 9.74 -14.44 6.56
C HIS A 493 10.50 -15.35 7.53
N GLU A 494 9.83 -15.92 8.53
CA GLU A 494 10.45 -16.82 9.51
C GLU A 494 10.76 -18.20 8.94
N LEU A 495 9.82 -18.81 8.22
CA LEU A 495 9.92 -20.22 7.82
C LEU A 495 10.58 -20.43 6.45
N ILE A 496 10.47 -19.45 5.55
CA ILE A 496 10.96 -19.55 4.18
C ILE A 496 12.00 -18.45 3.90
N GLY A 497 11.76 -17.25 4.41
CA GLY A 497 12.60 -16.08 4.18
C GLY A 497 12.04 -15.17 3.09
N ILE A 498 11.99 -13.87 3.39
CA ILE A 498 11.70 -12.82 2.40
C ILE A 498 12.96 -11.97 2.26
N GLN A 499 13.54 -11.97 1.07
CA GLN A 499 14.71 -11.15 0.74
C GLN A 499 14.36 -10.17 -0.37
N ASN A 500 14.33 -8.87 -0.05
CA ASN A 500 14.00 -7.79 -0.98
C ASN A 500 12.68 -8.05 -1.76
N GLY A 501 11.64 -8.50 -1.06
CA GLY A 501 10.33 -8.78 -1.65
C GLY A 501 10.26 -10.08 -2.46
N ARG A 502 11.30 -10.93 -2.41
CA ARG A 502 11.34 -12.23 -3.08
C ARG A 502 11.41 -13.38 -2.09
N VAL A 503 10.84 -14.51 -2.50
CA VAL A 503 10.84 -15.76 -1.74
C VAL A 503 11.36 -16.86 -2.64
N ASP A 504 12.37 -17.58 -2.16
CA ASP A 504 12.94 -18.75 -2.84
C ASP A 504 12.23 -20.02 -2.35
N LEU A 505 11.61 -20.73 -3.28
CA LEU A 505 10.91 -21.98 -3.05
C LEU A 505 11.63 -23.18 -3.66
N ASN A 506 12.88 -23.06 -4.13
CA ASN A 506 13.65 -24.16 -4.73
C ASN A 506 13.81 -25.38 -3.80
N LEU A 507 13.78 -25.16 -2.48
CA LEU A 507 13.88 -26.22 -1.47
C LEU A 507 12.53 -26.89 -1.15
N VAL A 508 11.43 -26.40 -1.74
CA VAL A 508 10.09 -26.93 -1.53
C VAL A 508 9.90 -28.21 -2.37
N PRO A 509 9.45 -29.33 -1.76
CA PRO A 509 9.19 -30.56 -2.50
C PRO A 509 8.14 -30.37 -3.59
N ASP A 510 8.40 -30.94 -4.77
CA ASP A 510 7.50 -30.93 -5.93
C ASP A 510 7.08 -29.50 -6.35
N ILE A 511 7.95 -28.50 -6.12
CA ILE A 511 7.70 -27.14 -6.59
C ILE A 511 7.83 -27.07 -8.10
N ARG A 512 6.94 -26.30 -8.71
CA ARG A 512 6.99 -26.08 -10.14
C ARG A 512 8.10 -25.08 -10.49
N PRO A 513 8.84 -25.28 -11.61
CA PRO A 513 9.93 -24.38 -11.98
C PRO A 513 9.51 -22.91 -12.07
N GLU A 514 8.28 -22.62 -12.52
CA GLU A 514 7.75 -21.26 -12.59
C GLU A 514 7.45 -20.61 -11.22
N LEU A 515 7.43 -21.39 -10.14
CA LEU A 515 7.24 -20.92 -8.76
C LEU A 515 8.52 -21.05 -7.93
N SER A 516 9.66 -21.38 -8.54
CA SER A 516 10.95 -21.50 -7.86
C SER A 516 11.36 -20.20 -7.14
N GLU A 517 11.12 -19.06 -7.78
CA GLU A 517 11.30 -17.74 -7.19
C GLU A 517 10.01 -16.94 -7.40
N ILE A 518 9.44 -16.42 -6.30
CA ILE A 518 8.20 -15.64 -6.36
C ILE A 518 8.41 -14.26 -5.76
N THR A 519 7.67 -13.28 -6.29
CA THR A 519 7.61 -11.93 -5.74
C THR A 519 6.41 -11.79 -4.79
N LEU A 520 6.68 -11.25 -3.61
CA LEU A 520 5.73 -11.03 -2.52
C LEU A 520 5.86 -9.60 -1.99
N THR A 521 5.12 -8.68 -2.61
CA THR A 521 5.11 -7.25 -2.30
C THR A 521 3.68 -6.71 -2.31
N THR A 522 3.34 -5.82 -1.37
CA THR A 522 1.96 -5.31 -1.21
C THR A 522 1.54 -4.35 -2.32
N SER A 523 2.47 -3.75 -3.05
CA SER A 523 2.18 -2.81 -4.14
C SER A 523 1.67 -3.48 -5.41
N THR A 524 2.13 -4.71 -5.68
CA THR A 524 1.78 -5.44 -6.93
C THR A 524 0.83 -6.61 -6.70
N ASP A 525 0.56 -6.97 -5.44
CA ASP A 525 -0.22 -8.15 -5.08
C ASP A 525 -1.40 -7.79 -4.17
N PRO A 526 -2.63 -7.69 -4.74
CA PRO A 526 -3.82 -7.33 -3.99
C PRO A 526 -4.19 -8.33 -2.88
N PHE A 527 -3.94 -9.63 -3.10
CA PHE A 527 -4.26 -10.65 -2.09
C PHE A 527 -3.29 -10.53 -0.91
N PHE A 528 -2.00 -10.40 -1.18
CA PHE A 528 -1.03 -10.15 -0.12
C PHE A 528 -1.30 -8.84 0.61
N GLN A 529 -1.60 -7.76 -0.11
CA GLN A 529 -1.94 -6.47 0.50
C GLN A 529 -3.11 -6.57 1.48
N ALA A 530 -4.18 -7.29 1.12
CA ALA A 530 -5.35 -7.46 1.98
C ALA A 530 -5.06 -8.36 3.20
N HIS A 531 -4.26 -9.42 3.03
CA HIS A 531 -4.17 -10.52 4.00
C HIS A 531 -2.79 -10.68 4.67
N HIS A 532 -1.78 -9.83 4.39
CA HIS A 532 -0.42 -9.98 4.93
C HIS A 532 -0.32 -9.96 6.47
N LEU A 533 -1.30 -9.37 7.17
CA LEU A 533 -1.37 -9.32 8.63
C LEU A 533 -2.39 -10.32 9.23
N GLU A 534 -3.12 -11.06 8.39
CA GLU A 534 -4.07 -12.06 8.89
C GLU A 534 -3.36 -13.20 9.60
N THR A 535 -4.03 -13.76 10.62
CA THR A 535 -3.55 -14.94 11.31
C THR A 535 -3.59 -16.16 10.40
N PHE A 536 -2.75 -17.16 10.66
CA PHE A 536 -2.71 -18.38 9.86
C PHE A 536 -4.06 -19.11 9.77
N GLY A 537 -4.88 -19.02 10.84
CA GLY A 537 -6.23 -19.59 10.86
C GLY A 537 -7.18 -18.87 9.91
N ASP A 538 -7.21 -17.54 9.96
CA ASP A 538 -8.06 -16.71 9.10
C ASP A 538 -7.61 -16.80 7.63
N LEU A 539 -6.29 -16.79 7.40
CA LEU A 539 -5.67 -16.88 6.08
C LEU A 539 -6.13 -18.12 5.30
N GLY A 540 -6.29 -19.27 5.97
CA GLY A 540 -6.81 -20.48 5.34
C GLY A 540 -8.23 -20.30 4.78
N THR A 541 -9.07 -19.57 5.50
CA THR A 541 -10.44 -19.23 5.08
C THR A 541 -10.44 -18.21 3.95
N SER A 542 -9.63 -17.16 4.06
CA SER A 542 -9.45 -16.13 3.03
C SER A 542 -8.95 -16.74 1.71
N LEU A 543 -7.98 -17.65 1.77
CA LEU A 543 -7.47 -18.37 0.61
C LEU A 543 -8.52 -19.27 -0.03
N LYS A 544 -9.32 -19.99 0.79
CA LYS A 544 -10.43 -20.81 0.28
C LYS A 544 -11.43 -19.96 -0.50
N ASN A 545 -11.84 -18.82 0.06
CA ASN A 545 -12.75 -17.88 -0.62
C ASN A 545 -12.13 -17.34 -1.91
N TYR A 546 -10.82 -17.05 -1.90
CA TYR A 546 -10.10 -16.58 -3.07
C TYR A 546 -10.09 -17.61 -4.21
N VAL A 547 -9.79 -18.88 -3.91
CA VAL A 547 -9.84 -19.97 -4.89
C VAL A 547 -11.27 -20.17 -5.42
N GLN A 548 -12.29 -20.15 -4.55
CA GLN A 548 -13.70 -20.29 -4.95
C GLN A 548 -14.18 -19.15 -5.84
N SER A 549 -13.77 -17.91 -5.55
CA SER A 549 -14.10 -16.73 -6.38
C SER A 549 -13.50 -16.81 -7.79
N TYR A 550 -12.34 -17.47 -7.93
CA TYR A 550 -11.73 -17.74 -9.22
C TYR A 550 -12.39 -18.94 -9.92
N GLN A 551 -12.80 -19.95 -9.16
CA GLN A 551 -13.53 -21.10 -9.69
C GLN A 551 -14.85 -20.69 -10.35
N SER A 552 -15.62 -19.79 -9.72
CA SER A 552 -16.89 -19.30 -10.26
C SER A 552 -16.73 -18.40 -11.50
N ARG A 553 -15.59 -17.74 -11.66
CA ARG A 553 -15.26 -16.90 -12.83
C ARG A 553 -14.73 -17.69 -14.01
N SER A 554 -14.15 -18.86 -13.77
CA SER A 554 -13.66 -19.76 -14.81
C SER A 554 -14.80 -20.68 -15.27
N LEU A 555 -14.89 -21.00 -16.56
CA LEU A 555 -15.94 -21.84 -17.14
C LEU A 555 -15.91 -23.31 -16.64
N ALA A 556 -15.07 -23.65 -15.67
CA ALA A 556 -14.92 -24.98 -15.08
C ALA A 556 -16.16 -25.38 -14.26
N HIS A 557 -17.16 -25.94 -14.94
CA HIS A 557 -18.38 -26.51 -14.36
C HIS A 557 -18.11 -27.88 -13.69
N SER A 558 -17.33 -27.92 -12.62
CA SER A 558 -17.26 -29.10 -11.75
C SER A 558 -17.02 -28.69 -10.28
N PRO A 559 -17.93 -29.04 -9.35
CA PRO A 559 -17.77 -28.73 -7.94
C PRO A 559 -17.01 -29.89 -7.28
N SER A 560 -15.68 -29.85 -7.30
CA SER A 560 -14.96 -30.48 -6.19
C SER A 560 -15.18 -29.59 -4.97
N SER A 561 -15.65 -30.17 -3.87
CA SER A 561 -15.84 -29.46 -2.62
C SER A 561 -14.46 -29.17 -2.02
N ILE A 562 -13.91 -27.99 -2.33
CA ILE A 562 -12.65 -27.52 -1.79
C ILE A 562 -12.84 -27.27 -0.29
N ASN A 563 -12.33 -28.18 0.55
CA ASN A 563 -12.46 -28.09 2.00
C ASN A 563 -11.13 -27.94 2.73
N SER A 564 -10.02 -28.32 2.11
CA SER A 564 -8.68 -28.22 2.69
C SER A 564 -7.68 -27.52 1.76
N ILE A 565 -6.53 -27.12 2.33
CA ILE A 565 -5.40 -26.55 1.58
C ILE A 565 -4.83 -27.58 0.57
N THR A 566 -4.85 -28.86 0.94
CA THR A 566 -4.43 -29.96 0.05
C THR A 566 -5.37 -30.07 -1.16
N ASP A 567 -6.68 -29.90 -0.95
CA ASP A 567 -7.66 -29.91 -2.05
C ASP A 567 -7.45 -28.70 -2.98
N MET A 568 -7.13 -27.53 -2.41
CA MET A 568 -6.80 -26.33 -3.19
C MET A 568 -5.55 -26.55 -4.05
N LYS A 569 -4.48 -27.14 -3.49
CA LYS A 569 -3.26 -27.45 -4.23
C LYS A 569 -3.55 -28.42 -5.39
N ARG A 570 -4.27 -29.51 -5.12
CA ARG A 570 -4.66 -30.49 -6.14
C ARG A 570 -5.52 -29.86 -7.25
N PHE A 571 -6.49 -29.03 -6.89
CA PHE A 571 -7.34 -28.33 -7.85
C PHE A 571 -6.52 -27.46 -8.82
N VAL A 572 -5.55 -26.69 -8.32
CA VAL A 572 -4.67 -25.87 -9.16
C VAL A 572 -3.79 -26.74 -10.08
N GLU A 573 -3.40 -27.94 -9.64
CA GLU A 573 -2.60 -28.89 -10.42
C GLU A 573 -3.42 -29.55 -11.54
N GLU A 574 -4.66 -29.96 -11.24
CA GLU A 574 -5.58 -30.70 -12.13
C GLU A 574 -6.13 -29.86 -13.30
N TYR A 575 -6.18 -28.53 -13.18
CA TYR A 575 -6.73 -27.66 -14.23
C TYR A 575 -5.67 -26.69 -14.80
N PRO A 576 -4.91 -27.09 -15.84
CA PRO A 576 -3.86 -26.28 -16.43
C PRO A 576 -4.32 -24.95 -17.03
N GLU A 577 -5.60 -24.82 -17.42
CA GLU A 577 -6.14 -23.55 -17.93
C GLU A 577 -6.19 -22.45 -16.85
N PHE A 578 -6.32 -22.84 -15.56
CA PHE A 578 -6.16 -21.91 -14.43
C PHE A 578 -4.73 -21.36 -14.30
N ARG A 579 -3.72 -22.05 -14.86
CA ARG A 579 -2.31 -21.61 -14.80
C ARG A 579 -2.08 -20.31 -15.57
N LYS A 580 -2.84 -20.06 -16.66
CA LYS A 580 -2.68 -18.87 -17.51
C LYS A 580 -3.42 -17.64 -16.97
N LEU A 581 -4.54 -17.83 -16.25
CA LEU A 581 -5.41 -16.76 -15.74
C LEU A 581 -5.25 -16.49 -14.23
N GLY A 582 -4.73 -17.45 -13.45
CA GLY A 582 -4.71 -17.45 -11.99
C GLY A 582 -3.30 -17.52 -11.36
N GLY A 583 -2.28 -16.90 -11.99
CA GLY A 583 -0.90 -16.92 -11.47
C GLY A 583 -0.77 -16.48 -10.01
N ASN A 584 -1.54 -15.46 -9.60
CA ASN A 584 -1.52 -14.96 -8.23
C ASN A 584 -2.16 -15.95 -7.23
N VAL A 585 -3.26 -16.61 -7.61
CA VAL A 585 -3.90 -17.67 -6.78
C VAL A 585 -2.94 -18.83 -6.57
N SER A 586 -2.34 -19.30 -7.66
CA SER A 586 -1.35 -20.39 -7.67
C SER A 586 -0.18 -20.09 -6.72
N LYS A 587 0.32 -18.85 -6.73
CA LYS A 587 1.40 -18.39 -5.84
C LYS A 587 1.03 -18.52 -4.36
N HIS A 588 -0.14 -18.01 -3.95
CA HIS A 588 -0.56 -18.06 -2.54
C HIS A 588 -0.94 -19.46 -2.08
N VAL A 589 -1.54 -20.29 -2.96
CA VAL A 589 -1.80 -21.71 -2.66
C VAL A 589 -0.49 -22.47 -2.41
N ALA A 590 0.55 -22.23 -3.22
CA ALA A 590 1.85 -22.85 -3.02
C ALA A 590 2.51 -22.41 -1.71
N LEU A 591 2.51 -21.10 -1.42
CA LEU A 591 3.06 -20.54 -0.17
C LEU A 591 2.35 -21.08 1.06
N VAL A 592 1.01 -20.98 1.12
CA VAL A 592 0.23 -21.42 2.30
C VAL A 592 0.29 -22.94 2.46
N GLY A 593 0.34 -23.68 1.35
CA GLY A 593 0.58 -25.12 1.36
C GLY A 593 1.92 -25.48 1.99
N GLU A 594 2.98 -24.75 1.66
CA GLU A 594 4.31 -24.96 2.25
C GLU A 594 4.36 -24.56 3.73
N LEU A 595 3.75 -23.44 4.10
CA LEU A 595 3.64 -23.04 5.52
C LEU A 595 2.93 -24.13 6.34
N SER A 596 1.81 -24.65 5.85
CA SER A 596 1.08 -25.74 6.51
C SER A 596 1.92 -27.01 6.69
N ARG A 597 2.69 -27.37 5.66
CA ARG A 597 3.63 -28.50 5.70
C ARG A 597 4.73 -28.29 6.75
N LEU A 598 5.33 -27.09 6.81
CA LEU A 598 6.39 -26.76 7.76
C LEU A 598 5.88 -26.71 9.20
N VAL A 599 4.72 -26.11 9.43
CA VAL A 599 4.05 -26.10 10.74
C VAL A 599 3.84 -27.52 11.27
N SER A 600 3.37 -28.42 10.40
CA SER A 600 3.12 -29.82 10.75
C SER A 600 4.41 -30.61 10.95
N LYS A 601 5.38 -30.46 10.03
CA LYS A 601 6.68 -31.17 10.08
C LYS A 601 7.48 -30.83 11.33
N HIS A 602 7.45 -29.56 11.75
CA HIS A 602 8.23 -29.06 12.87
C HIS A 602 7.44 -28.94 14.18
N LYS A 603 6.18 -29.40 14.22
CA LYS A 603 5.29 -29.32 15.40
C LYS A 603 5.22 -27.91 16.00
N LEU A 604 5.14 -26.88 15.14
CA LEU A 604 5.27 -25.48 15.56
C LEU A 604 4.12 -25.01 16.46
N LEU A 605 2.94 -25.65 16.41
CA LEU A 605 1.82 -25.33 17.30
C LEU A 605 2.16 -25.66 18.77
N GLU A 606 2.71 -26.85 19.02
CA GLU A 606 3.11 -27.29 20.37
C GLU A 606 4.25 -26.42 20.91
N ILE A 607 5.24 -26.12 20.06
CA ILE A 607 6.38 -25.26 20.42
C ILE A 607 5.91 -23.83 20.70
N GLY A 608 5.06 -23.28 19.83
CA GLY A 608 4.52 -21.94 19.94
C GLY A 608 3.70 -21.74 21.22
N GLU A 609 2.95 -22.75 21.66
CA GLU A 609 2.23 -22.71 22.95
C GLU A 609 3.21 -22.55 24.13
N VAL A 610 4.29 -23.34 24.16
CA VAL A 610 5.33 -23.24 25.21
C VAL A 610 6.05 -21.88 25.14
N GLU A 611 6.39 -21.40 23.94
CA GLU A 611 7.02 -20.08 23.74
C GLU A 611 6.14 -18.95 24.29
N GLN A 612 4.84 -18.96 23.98
CA GLN A 612 3.90 -17.97 24.48
C GLN A 612 3.72 -18.08 26.00
N GLY A 613 3.60 -19.29 26.54
CA GLY A 613 3.52 -19.52 27.98
C GLY A 613 4.72 -18.95 28.74
N LEU A 614 5.93 -19.01 28.16
CA LEU A 614 7.14 -18.39 28.70
C LEU A 614 7.13 -16.86 28.61
N ALA A 615 6.66 -16.31 27.50
CA ALA A 615 6.65 -14.87 27.25
C ALA A 615 5.59 -14.13 28.07
N THR A 616 4.38 -14.70 28.22
CA THR A 616 3.22 -14.02 28.85
C THR A 616 3.01 -14.38 30.32
N SER A 617 3.81 -15.29 30.89
CA SER A 617 3.66 -15.81 32.26
C SER A 617 2.38 -16.62 32.51
N SER A 618 1.84 -17.25 31.45
CA SER A 618 0.55 -17.97 31.50
C SER A 618 0.68 -19.51 31.52
N GLY A 619 1.82 -20.07 31.95
CA GLY A 619 1.85 -21.47 32.40
C GLY A 619 2.73 -22.46 31.64
N ALA A 620 3.85 -22.05 31.04
CA ALA A 620 4.88 -23.02 30.62
C ALA A 620 5.84 -23.32 31.78
N ASP A 621 5.85 -24.58 32.23
CA ASP A 621 6.71 -25.03 33.32
C ASP A 621 8.00 -25.68 32.79
N TYR A 622 9.01 -25.81 33.65
CA TYR A 622 10.29 -26.47 33.35
C TYR A 622 10.14 -27.84 32.66
N LYS A 623 9.08 -28.58 33.00
CA LYS A 623 8.78 -29.89 32.44
C LYS A 623 8.41 -29.84 30.96
N ASP A 624 7.66 -28.83 30.53
CA ASP A 624 7.19 -28.70 29.15
C ASP A 624 8.37 -28.44 28.21
N ILE A 625 9.29 -27.56 28.64
CA ILE A 625 10.54 -27.30 27.91
C ILE A 625 11.40 -28.56 27.84
N LEU A 626 11.53 -29.28 28.95
CA LEU A 626 12.33 -30.51 29.00
C LEU A 626 11.80 -31.57 28.04
N ASN A 627 10.47 -31.68 27.90
CA ASN A 627 9.84 -32.59 26.94
C ASN A 627 10.21 -32.22 25.50
N VAL A 628 10.17 -30.93 25.14
CA VAL A 628 10.53 -30.48 23.79
C VAL A 628 12.04 -30.66 23.52
N VAL A 629 12.91 -30.35 24.48
CA VAL A 629 14.37 -30.50 24.32
C VAL A 629 14.76 -31.97 24.09
N LYS A 630 14.11 -32.89 24.81
CA LYS A 630 14.34 -34.34 24.67
C LYS A 630 13.69 -34.96 23.43
N ASP A 631 12.79 -34.27 22.74
CA ASP A 631 12.18 -34.78 21.52
C ASP A 631 13.20 -34.79 20.37
N ASN A 632 13.53 -35.98 19.88
CA ASN A 632 14.42 -36.17 18.74
C ASN A 632 13.83 -35.67 17.42
N ALA A 633 12.50 -35.54 17.32
CA ALA A 633 11.83 -35.01 16.13
C ALA A 633 11.95 -33.47 16.03
N THR A 634 12.23 -32.78 17.14
CA THR A 634 12.36 -31.33 17.17
C THR A 634 13.75 -30.89 16.71
N SER A 635 13.81 -29.89 15.82
CA SER A 635 15.09 -29.39 15.32
C SER A 635 15.92 -28.69 16.41
N PRO A 636 17.26 -28.74 16.35
CA PRO A 636 18.16 -28.04 17.28
C PRO A 636 17.83 -26.54 17.48
N THR A 637 17.48 -25.83 16.40
CA THR A 637 17.19 -24.39 16.44
C THR A 637 15.98 -24.04 17.33
N HIS A 638 14.88 -24.78 17.21
CA HIS A 638 13.70 -24.58 18.06
C HIS A 638 13.99 -24.91 19.53
N LYS A 639 14.77 -25.97 19.80
CA LYS A 639 15.22 -26.30 21.17
C LYS A 639 16.02 -25.15 21.78
N LEU A 640 16.95 -24.60 21.02
CA LEU A 640 17.77 -23.47 21.45
C LEU A 640 16.92 -22.22 21.73
N ARG A 641 16.00 -21.86 20.81
CA ARG A 641 15.08 -20.71 20.98
C ARG A 641 14.29 -20.80 22.29
N LEU A 642 13.70 -21.96 22.57
CA LEU A 642 12.95 -22.20 23.81
C LEU A 642 13.80 -22.02 25.07
N VAL A 643 15.02 -22.57 25.08
CA VAL A 643 15.92 -22.44 26.23
C VAL A 643 16.40 -20.99 26.40
N ILE A 644 16.62 -20.25 25.30
CA ILE A 644 16.92 -18.81 25.36
C ILE A 644 15.75 -18.04 25.99
N LEU A 645 14.51 -18.28 25.56
CA LEU A 645 13.32 -17.64 26.13
C LEU A 645 13.18 -17.95 27.63
N TYR A 646 13.41 -19.20 28.02
CA TYR A 646 13.40 -19.61 29.42
C TYR A 646 14.50 -18.91 30.24
N ALA A 647 15.73 -18.82 29.69
CA ALA A 647 16.84 -18.14 30.33
C ALA A 647 16.56 -16.64 30.51
N LEU A 648 16.06 -15.96 29.47
CA LEU A 648 15.66 -14.55 29.54
C LEU A 648 14.62 -14.28 30.64
N ARG A 649 13.68 -15.21 30.82
CA ARG A 649 12.63 -15.11 31.84
C ARG A 649 13.13 -15.38 33.26
N TYR A 650 13.92 -16.46 33.45
CA TYR A 650 14.24 -17.01 34.77
C TYR A 650 15.72 -16.89 35.19
N GLN A 651 16.53 -16.14 34.45
CA GLN A 651 17.96 -15.90 34.71
C GLN A 651 18.29 -15.58 36.18
N LYS A 652 17.43 -14.84 36.88
CA LYS A 652 17.67 -14.42 38.28
C LYS A 652 17.22 -15.43 39.33
N THR A 653 16.35 -16.37 38.98
CA THR A 653 15.63 -17.21 39.95
C THR A 653 15.89 -18.71 39.81
N GLN A 654 16.26 -19.20 38.62
CA GLN A 654 16.37 -20.65 38.34
C GLN A 654 17.67 -21.05 37.62
N ALA A 655 18.81 -20.52 38.07
CA ALA A 655 20.13 -20.76 37.44
C ALA A 655 20.50 -22.25 37.28
N THR A 656 20.19 -23.10 38.27
CA THR A 656 20.46 -24.55 38.21
C THR A 656 19.66 -25.23 37.10
N ASN A 657 18.39 -24.82 36.91
CA ASN A 657 17.54 -25.36 35.85
C ASN A 657 18.06 -24.96 34.47
N ILE A 658 18.55 -23.73 34.32
CA ILE A 658 19.17 -23.25 33.08
C ILE A 658 20.42 -24.06 32.76
N ALA A 659 21.31 -24.28 33.72
CA ALA A 659 22.51 -25.09 33.53
C ALA A 659 22.17 -26.54 33.11
N ASN A 660 21.13 -27.13 33.71
CA ASN A 660 20.64 -28.46 33.33
C ASN A 660 20.08 -28.48 31.90
N LEU A 661 19.28 -27.48 31.51
CA LEU A 661 18.76 -27.38 30.14
C LEU A 661 19.88 -27.24 29.11
N ILE A 662 20.94 -26.48 29.42
CA ILE A 662 22.12 -26.36 28.55
C ILE A 662 22.80 -27.72 28.35
N ASN A 663 22.96 -28.51 29.41
CA ASN A 663 23.49 -29.87 29.29
C ASN A 663 22.59 -30.75 28.42
N PHE A 664 21.27 -30.68 28.60
CA PHE A 664 20.33 -31.42 27.77
C PHE A 664 20.36 -30.96 26.30
N LEU A 665 20.57 -29.68 25.99
CA LEU A 665 20.73 -29.21 24.61
C LEU A 665 21.93 -29.89 23.93
N LEU A 666 23.08 -29.96 24.63
CA LEU A 666 24.29 -30.61 24.12
C LEU A 666 24.09 -32.10 23.89
N GLU A 667 23.37 -32.78 24.80
CA GLU A 667 23.02 -34.20 24.66
C GLU A 667 22.05 -34.46 23.49
N ASN A 668 21.22 -33.48 23.15
CA ASN A 668 20.13 -33.61 22.16
C ASN A 668 20.44 -32.89 20.83
N GLY A 669 21.72 -32.80 20.46
CA GLY A 669 22.17 -32.47 19.10
C GLY A 669 22.39 -30.98 18.82
N VAL A 670 22.40 -30.10 19.83
CA VAL A 670 22.79 -28.70 19.67
C VAL A 670 24.31 -28.56 19.78
N SER A 671 24.92 -27.78 18.88
CA SER A 671 26.37 -27.58 18.88
C SER A 671 26.84 -26.85 20.15
N ARG A 672 28.10 -27.08 20.57
CA ARG A 672 28.69 -26.33 21.70
C ARG A 672 28.79 -24.83 21.46
N GLU A 673 28.92 -24.41 20.20
CA GLU A 673 28.99 -23.00 19.83
C GLU A 673 27.63 -22.33 20.02
N ASP A 674 26.56 -22.98 19.56
CA ASP A 674 25.19 -22.49 19.71
C ASP A 674 24.73 -22.54 21.17
N ALA A 675 25.08 -23.60 21.90
CA ALA A 675 24.78 -23.73 23.33
C ALA A 675 25.61 -22.77 24.21
N ARG A 676 26.65 -22.14 23.68
CA ARG A 676 27.37 -21.04 24.37
C ARG A 676 26.62 -19.72 24.30
N VAL A 677 25.76 -19.52 23.30
CA VAL A 677 24.95 -18.29 23.15
C VAL A 677 23.96 -18.12 24.30
N SER A 678 23.45 -19.23 24.87
CA SER A 678 22.59 -19.23 26.06
C SER A 678 23.32 -18.97 27.38
N ILE A 679 24.66 -18.91 27.38
CA ILE A 679 25.50 -18.63 28.56
C ILE A 679 25.87 -17.13 28.65
N LEU A 680 25.73 -16.39 27.55
CA LEU A 680 26.18 -14.98 27.42
C LEU A 680 25.05 -13.94 27.48
N LEU A 681 23.79 -14.40 27.62
CA LEU A 681 22.63 -13.58 28.00
C LEU A 681 22.52 -13.53 29.52
#